data_AF-A0A2S4VE80-F1
#
_entry.id   AF-A0A2S4VE80-F1
#
_cell.length_a   1.000
_cell.length_b   1.000
_cell.length_c   1.000
_cell.angle_alpha   90.00
_cell.angle_beta   90.00
_cell.angle_gamma   90.00
#
_symmetry.space_group_name_H-M   'P 1'
#
loop_
_entity.id
_entity.type
_entity.pdbx_description
1 polymer ?
#
loop_
_entity_poly.entity_id
_entity_poly.type
_entity_poly.pdbx_seq_one_letter_code
_entity_poly.pdbx_strand_id
1 'polypeptide(L)'
;EHLDALESICTNLKVDKSEFVTGWCDLLKRIQPFATIVFLFDMEHNELLQKEVSRLAFARNHPKLPANFLISHEKRIEAINSKSSQEAVTLLETLQTDQLAMPLDGDTFAQWTRFLEIHPSLVNAEEAFLYFYHVAGYNSRFTRSWCSLLNRKSDFAQTLYLLGIQSNQSLQKEASQLAYVHHHPESCQRPETNHEKRVIKINCKSSQKTKKLVKKSIMSTSFQSQIVAEGFDHAYLNSENLIEPTIDTIAKFEAEWRSSKQLAPYSSLIAPSLSGGKTRLLKEMSRRVCVVYICLRPLHSTGYPPRSDFPSAMLLDPSCAELEIRYHRMLVSILHAVADYFSVQNDKQTAQEILNKWVDHSFPRKGHTVDPPFWTEVQKKMAEISHQSDPDMEAELSQAVRMVARSAAFMKQNNLKVILAIDEARQLLDGGKSTDMSFFHIFRRVIKRFPTASGFFSILADTTSRVSNVNPPERHDPSHRPGEENRVKLFPPIYQIPTFDINASPPPTTWQQLQSAFRLFRYGSPFWGVYVDDAKKKKQTANAIVSDLIQFALEKLLCTNDTSIHANSLTDSQAIALLGCTIQPRLYGAAPINSELVSSHLAQCMYIDSSRELLLSEHPSQFTLSSAANQYLAFGDDRLIRCIQVLAFTRLQGYVTVGDVSEIVSRIILLRAMQET
;
A
#
# COMPACT_ATOMS: atom_id res chain seq x y z
N GLU A 1 15.23 -35.15 -18.35
CA GLU A 1 14.01 -35.83 -17.87
C GLU A 1 13.90 -37.29 -18.32
N HIS A 2 13.68 -37.62 -19.60
CA HIS A 2 13.56 -39.03 -20.04
C HIS A 2 14.82 -39.86 -19.75
N LEU A 3 16.00 -39.29 -19.96
CA LEU A 3 17.29 -39.94 -19.65
C LEU A 3 17.51 -40.07 -18.12
N ASP A 4 17.09 -39.07 -17.34
CA ASP A 4 17.20 -39.10 -15.88
C ASP A 4 16.24 -40.15 -15.26
N ALA A 5 15.04 -40.31 -15.84
CA ALA A 5 14.09 -41.35 -15.45
C ALA A 5 14.61 -42.76 -15.79
N LEU A 6 15.25 -42.94 -16.95
CA LEU A 6 15.89 -44.22 -17.31
C LEU A 6 17.10 -44.53 -16.43
N GLU A 7 17.89 -43.53 -16.07
CA GLU A 7 19.01 -43.69 -15.14
C GLU A 7 18.51 -44.05 -13.73
N SER A 8 17.40 -43.46 -13.27
CA SER A 8 16.74 -43.85 -12.02
C SER A 8 16.22 -45.29 -12.06
N ILE A 9 15.60 -45.73 -13.16
CA ILE A 9 15.10 -47.11 -13.32
C ILE A 9 16.26 -48.10 -13.35
N CYS A 10 17.31 -47.83 -14.12
CA CYS A 10 18.51 -48.67 -14.19
C CYS A 10 19.18 -48.82 -12.80
N THR A 11 19.24 -47.72 -12.03
CA THR A 11 19.81 -47.72 -10.68
C THR A 11 18.94 -48.50 -9.68
N ASN A 12 17.61 -48.43 -9.81
CA ASN A 12 16.66 -49.15 -8.96
C ASN A 12 16.63 -50.66 -9.25
N LEU A 13 16.85 -51.06 -10.51
CA LEU A 13 16.82 -52.46 -10.94
C LEU A 13 18.12 -53.24 -10.66
N LYS A 14 19.23 -52.56 -10.36
CA LYS A 14 20.57 -53.17 -10.13
C LYS A 14 21.05 -54.09 -11.28
N VAL A 15 20.52 -53.90 -12.48
CA VAL A 15 20.93 -54.61 -13.71
C VAL A 15 22.18 -53.94 -14.28
N ASP A 16 23.07 -54.70 -14.93
CA ASP A 16 24.25 -54.15 -15.60
C ASP A 16 23.84 -53.12 -16.67
N LYS A 17 24.53 -51.98 -16.71
CA LYS A 17 24.16 -50.85 -17.57
C LYS A 17 24.23 -51.22 -19.06
N SER A 18 25.14 -52.12 -19.45
CA SER A 18 25.24 -52.60 -20.83
C SER A 18 24.07 -53.52 -21.20
N GLU A 19 23.68 -54.39 -20.28
CA GLU A 19 22.55 -55.31 -20.45
C GLU A 19 21.20 -54.55 -20.48
N PHE A 20 21.03 -53.58 -19.57
CA PHE A 20 19.88 -52.68 -19.56
C PHE A 20 19.74 -51.89 -20.86
N VAL A 21 20.84 -51.29 -21.36
CA VAL A 21 20.82 -50.52 -22.61
C VAL A 21 20.49 -51.41 -23.81
N THR A 22 21.02 -52.63 -23.85
CA THR A 22 20.76 -53.59 -24.93
C THR A 22 19.29 -54.01 -24.94
N GLY A 23 18.76 -54.45 -23.79
CA GLY A 23 17.35 -54.83 -23.65
C GLY A 23 16.39 -53.66 -23.94
N TRP A 24 16.72 -52.45 -23.49
CA TRP A 24 15.94 -51.24 -23.78
C TRP A 24 15.93 -50.90 -25.27
N CYS A 25 17.08 -51.02 -25.94
CA CYS A 25 17.18 -50.77 -27.37
C CYS A 25 16.42 -51.82 -28.20
N ASP A 26 16.46 -53.09 -27.79
CA ASP A 26 15.75 -54.18 -28.47
C ASP A 26 14.23 -54.05 -28.31
N LEU A 27 13.76 -53.57 -27.15
CA LEU A 27 12.36 -53.22 -26.92
C LEU A 27 11.90 -52.08 -27.84
N LEU A 28 12.68 -50.99 -27.91
CA LEU A 28 12.32 -49.84 -28.73
C LEU A 28 12.34 -50.16 -30.24
N LYS A 29 13.26 -51.03 -30.67
CA LYS A 29 13.34 -51.53 -32.04
C LYS A 29 12.33 -52.64 -32.36
N ARG A 30 11.50 -53.05 -31.39
CA ARG A 30 10.48 -54.10 -31.52
C ARG A 30 11.07 -55.48 -31.84
N ILE A 31 12.33 -55.71 -31.46
CA ILE A 31 13.05 -56.98 -31.66
C ILE A 31 12.64 -58.00 -30.60
N GLN A 32 12.34 -57.54 -29.38
CA GLN A 32 11.87 -58.36 -28.26
C GLN A 32 10.56 -57.81 -27.70
N PRO A 33 9.60 -58.67 -27.30
CA PRO A 33 8.34 -58.22 -26.72
C PRO A 33 8.54 -57.74 -25.28
N PHE A 34 7.63 -56.88 -24.81
CA PHE A 34 7.67 -56.30 -23.47
C PHE A 34 7.75 -57.35 -22.34
N ALA A 35 7.10 -58.51 -22.51
CA ALA A 35 7.16 -59.60 -21.53
C ALA A 35 8.59 -60.15 -21.34
N THR A 36 9.40 -60.19 -22.40
CA THR A 36 10.81 -60.59 -22.32
C THR A 36 11.62 -59.56 -21.54
N ILE A 37 11.26 -58.28 -21.61
CA ILE A 37 11.92 -57.21 -20.84
C ILE A 37 11.51 -57.25 -19.37
N VAL A 38 10.26 -57.59 -19.07
CA VAL A 38 9.81 -57.83 -17.69
C VAL A 38 10.62 -58.96 -17.04
N PHE A 39 10.91 -60.02 -17.78
CA PHE A 39 11.77 -61.12 -17.32
C PHE A 39 13.25 -60.70 -17.21
N LEU A 40 13.82 -60.09 -18.25
CA LEU A 40 15.24 -59.67 -18.28
C LEU A 40 15.58 -58.62 -17.21
N PHE A 41 14.61 -57.80 -16.82
CA PHE A 41 14.79 -56.76 -15.79
C PHE A 41 14.23 -57.18 -14.43
N ASP A 42 13.83 -58.44 -14.25
CA ASP A 42 13.29 -58.98 -12.98
C ASP A 42 12.13 -58.16 -12.40
N MET A 43 11.20 -57.76 -13.27
CA MET A 43 10.08 -56.88 -12.91
C MET A 43 8.77 -57.62 -12.63
N GLU A 44 8.77 -58.96 -12.63
CA GLU A 44 7.56 -59.80 -12.63
C GLU A 44 6.58 -59.47 -11.49
N HIS A 45 7.11 -59.09 -10.32
CA HIS A 45 6.32 -58.76 -9.13
C HIS A 45 6.20 -57.25 -8.84
N ASN A 46 6.67 -56.39 -9.75
CA ASN A 46 6.66 -54.94 -9.57
C ASN A 46 5.80 -54.23 -10.63
N GLU A 47 4.48 -54.28 -10.42
CA GLU A 47 3.49 -53.73 -11.36
C GLU A 47 3.65 -52.22 -11.60
N LEU A 48 4.07 -51.47 -10.57
CA LEU A 48 4.33 -50.03 -10.69
C LEU A 48 5.50 -49.75 -11.63
N LEU A 49 6.57 -50.55 -11.53
CA LEU A 49 7.74 -50.40 -12.37
C LEU A 49 7.45 -50.84 -13.82
N GLN A 50 6.68 -51.91 -14.02
CA GLN A 50 6.21 -52.31 -15.35
C GLN A 50 5.37 -51.20 -16.01
N LYS A 51 4.48 -50.55 -15.25
CA LYS A 51 3.68 -49.42 -15.73
C LYS A 51 4.58 -48.26 -16.18
N GLU A 52 5.62 -47.95 -15.43
CA GLU A 52 6.55 -46.87 -15.75
C GLU A 52 7.45 -47.19 -16.96
N VAL A 53 7.99 -48.41 -17.06
CA VAL A 53 8.78 -48.86 -18.21
C VAL A 53 7.92 -48.86 -19.49
N SER A 54 6.68 -49.36 -19.43
CA SER A 54 5.76 -49.32 -20.58
C SER A 54 5.44 -47.88 -21.01
N ARG A 55 5.32 -46.95 -20.05
CA ARG A 55 5.04 -45.53 -20.30
C ARG A 55 6.21 -44.87 -21.03
N LEU A 56 7.44 -45.09 -20.54
CA LEU A 56 8.64 -44.53 -21.14
C LEU A 56 8.92 -45.10 -22.54
N ALA A 57 8.76 -46.41 -22.72
CA ALA A 57 8.97 -47.04 -24.03
C ALA A 57 7.94 -46.55 -25.06
N PHE A 58 6.67 -46.45 -24.66
CA PHE A 58 5.59 -45.93 -25.50
C PHE A 58 5.83 -44.47 -25.92
N ALA A 59 6.18 -43.60 -24.96
CA ALA A 59 6.45 -42.19 -25.23
C ALA A 59 7.64 -41.99 -26.19
N ARG A 60 8.64 -42.88 -26.13
CA ARG A 60 9.80 -42.83 -27.02
C ARG A 60 9.47 -43.30 -28.44
N ASN A 61 8.69 -44.36 -28.59
CA ASN A 61 8.31 -44.92 -29.89
C ASN A 61 7.23 -44.09 -30.60
N HIS A 62 6.40 -43.36 -29.85
CA HIS A 62 5.28 -42.60 -30.38
C HIS A 62 5.30 -41.13 -29.87
N PRO A 63 6.34 -40.34 -30.20
CA PRO A 63 6.54 -39.00 -29.64
C PRO A 63 5.52 -37.95 -30.10
N LYS A 64 4.71 -38.27 -31.12
CA LYS A 64 3.62 -37.41 -31.63
C LYS A 64 2.28 -37.65 -30.93
N LEU A 65 2.16 -38.71 -30.13
CA LEU A 65 1.00 -38.95 -29.29
C LEU A 65 1.29 -38.40 -27.90
N PRO A 66 0.36 -37.66 -27.26
CA PRO A 66 0.61 -37.04 -25.96
C PRO A 66 1.05 -38.10 -24.96
N ALA A 67 2.18 -37.84 -24.32
CA ALA A 67 2.76 -38.73 -23.35
C ALA A 67 2.01 -38.59 -22.01
N ASN A 68 0.76 -39.09 -21.90
CA ASN A 68 0.23 -39.73 -20.67
C ASN A 68 -1.25 -40.21 -20.66
N PHE A 69 -1.48 -41.14 -19.72
CA PHE A 69 -2.67 -41.61 -18.97
C PHE A 69 -4.01 -41.98 -19.62
N LEU A 70 -4.26 -41.70 -20.89
CA LEU A 70 -5.54 -42.10 -21.51
C LEU A 70 -5.55 -43.55 -22.03
N ILE A 71 -4.37 -44.15 -22.23
CA ILE A 71 -4.19 -45.52 -22.74
C ILE A 71 -3.74 -46.42 -21.59
N SER A 72 -4.49 -47.49 -21.34
CA SER A 72 -4.19 -48.44 -20.26
C SER A 72 -2.81 -49.07 -20.45
N HIS A 73 -2.23 -49.58 -19.36
CA HIS A 73 -0.93 -50.25 -19.39
C HIS A 73 -0.90 -51.40 -20.41
N GLU A 74 -1.98 -52.16 -20.50
CA GLU A 74 -2.16 -53.30 -21.41
C GLU A 74 -2.14 -52.86 -22.87
N LYS A 75 -2.79 -51.73 -23.20
CA LYS A 75 -2.82 -51.17 -24.56
C LYS A 75 -1.50 -50.53 -24.96
N ARG A 76 -0.75 -49.96 -24.02
CA ARG A 76 0.64 -49.53 -24.28
C ARG A 76 1.52 -50.72 -24.65
N ILE A 77 1.37 -51.84 -23.95
CA ILE A 77 2.11 -53.08 -24.26
C ILE A 77 1.72 -53.60 -25.65
N GLU A 78 0.44 -53.62 -26.00
CA GLU A 78 -0.04 -54.07 -27.32
C GLU A 78 0.53 -53.22 -28.47
N ALA A 79 0.59 -51.90 -28.29
CA ALA A 79 1.19 -50.99 -29.27
C ALA A 79 2.72 -51.12 -29.36
N ILE A 80 3.41 -51.35 -28.23
CA ILE A 80 4.86 -51.60 -28.19
C ILE A 80 5.21 -52.91 -28.90
N ASN A 81 4.38 -53.95 -28.73
CA ASN A 81 4.61 -55.29 -29.28
C ASN A 81 4.14 -55.46 -30.74
N SER A 82 3.53 -54.44 -31.36
CA SER A 82 3.05 -54.57 -32.74
C SER A 82 4.19 -54.64 -33.76
N LYS A 83 3.94 -55.20 -34.94
CA LYS A 83 4.99 -55.54 -35.91
C LYS A 83 5.55 -54.30 -36.62
N SER A 84 4.82 -53.18 -36.61
CA SER A 84 5.27 -51.93 -37.21
C SER A 84 4.67 -50.71 -36.53
N SER A 85 5.34 -49.56 -36.66
CA SER A 85 4.82 -48.28 -36.15
C SER A 85 3.50 -47.89 -36.80
N GLN A 86 3.23 -48.31 -38.03
CA GLN A 86 1.95 -48.04 -38.72
C GLN A 86 0.81 -48.87 -38.11
N GLU A 87 1.05 -50.14 -37.81
CA GLU A 87 0.08 -51.02 -37.14
C GLU A 87 -0.23 -50.56 -35.71
N ALA A 88 0.78 -50.07 -34.98
CA ALA A 88 0.58 -49.41 -33.68
C ALA A 88 -0.32 -48.18 -33.79
N VAL A 89 -0.17 -47.36 -34.83
CA VAL A 89 -0.99 -46.16 -35.03
C VAL A 89 -2.43 -46.54 -35.36
N THR A 90 -2.67 -47.53 -36.23
CA THR A 90 -4.03 -48.01 -36.54
C THR A 90 -4.75 -48.61 -35.31
N LEU A 91 -4.03 -49.32 -34.44
CA LEU A 91 -4.53 -49.83 -33.15
C LEU A 91 -4.94 -48.71 -32.18
N LEU A 92 -4.31 -47.55 -32.29
CA LEU A 92 -4.54 -46.40 -31.43
C LEU A 92 -5.59 -45.43 -32.01
N GLU A 93 -5.73 -45.36 -33.33
CA GLU A 93 -6.74 -44.55 -34.04
C GLU A 93 -8.16 -45.13 -33.95
N THR A 94 -8.29 -46.43 -33.61
CA THR A 94 -9.59 -47.12 -33.47
C THR A 94 -10.20 -47.04 -32.06
N LEU A 95 -9.60 -46.25 -31.16
CA LEU A 95 -10.12 -46.06 -29.80
C LEU A 95 -11.37 -45.16 -29.80
N GLN A 96 -12.55 -45.74 -29.55
CA GLN A 96 -13.77 -44.97 -29.25
C GLN A 96 -13.76 -44.44 -27.80
N THR A 97 -14.45 -43.32 -27.60
CA THR A 97 -14.52 -42.49 -26.37
C THR A 97 -14.86 -43.26 -25.07
N ASP A 98 -15.47 -44.45 -25.17
CA ASP A 98 -15.94 -45.24 -24.02
C ASP A 98 -14.87 -46.14 -23.39
N GLN A 99 -13.62 -46.13 -23.86
CA GLN A 99 -12.52 -46.96 -23.32
C GLN A 99 -11.29 -46.15 -22.85
N LEU A 100 -11.48 -44.87 -22.57
CA LEU A 100 -10.56 -44.05 -21.77
C LEU A 100 -10.76 -44.41 -20.28
N ALA A 101 -9.73 -44.27 -19.46
CA ALA A 101 -9.83 -44.58 -18.02
C ALA A 101 -10.89 -43.73 -17.27
N MET A 102 -11.43 -42.66 -17.88
CA MET A 102 -12.57 -41.88 -17.39
C MET A 102 -13.36 -41.24 -18.55
N PRO A 103 -14.71 -41.16 -18.47
CA PRO A 103 -15.51 -40.42 -19.44
C PRO A 103 -15.49 -38.93 -19.09
N LEU A 104 -14.91 -38.10 -19.97
CA LEU A 104 -15.01 -36.64 -19.91
C LEU A 104 -16.05 -36.18 -20.95
N ASP A 105 -16.95 -35.28 -20.57
CA ASP A 105 -17.92 -34.72 -21.53
C ASP A 105 -17.23 -33.87 -22.63
N GLY A 106 -17.92 -33.63 -23.74
CA GLY A 106 -17.33 -33.00 -24.93
C GLY A 106 -16.79 -31.59 -24.71
N ASP A 107 -17.40 -30.82 -23.81
CA ASP A 107 -16.94 -29.46 -23.46
C ASP A 107 -15.72 -29.50 -22.53
N THR A 108 -15.64 -30.50 -21.65
CA THR A 108 -14.49 -30.71 -20.75
C THR A 108 -13.28 -31.24 -21.51
N PHE A 109 -13.50 -32.13 -22.48
CA PHE A 109 -12.45 -32.59 -23.38
C PHE A 109 -11.88 -31.41 -24.18
N ALA A 110 -12.72 -30.55 -24.77
CA ALA A 110 -12.26 -29.37 -25.50
C ALA A 110 -11.46 -28.37 -24.63
N GLN A 111 -11.83 -28.23 -23.35
CA GLN A 111 -11.10 -27.38 -22.39
C GLN A 111 -9.78 -27.99 -21.94
N TRP A 112 -9.73 -29.30 -21.73
CA TRP A 112 -8.50 -30.05 -21.46
C TRP A 112 -7.52 -29.96 -22.64
N THR A 113 -8.00 -30.19 -23.87
CA THR A 113 -7.19 -30.06 -25.09
C THR A 113 -6.63 -28.64 -25.25
N ARG A 114 -7.46 -27.61 -25.05
CA ARG A 114 -7.02 -26.22 -25.12
C ARG A 114 -6.03 -25.84 -24.01
N PHE A 115 -6.17 -26.42 -22.81
CA PHE A 115 -5.22 -26.25 -21.71
C PHE A 115 -3.85 -26.83 -22.06
N LEU A 116 -3.81 -28.02 -22.65
CA LEU A 116 -2.57 -28.67 -23.09
C LEU A 116 -1.90 -27.96 -24.28
N GLU A 117 -2.69 -27.43 -25.22
CA GLU A 117 -2.18 -26.64 -26.35
C GLU A 117 -1.48 -25.34 -25.92
N ILE A 118 -1.92 -24.73 -24.82
CA ILE A 118 -1.37 -23.47 -24.29
C ILE A 118 -0.16 -23.75 -23.36
N HIS A 119 0.01 -24.98 -22.87
CA HIS A 119 1.02 -25.35 -21.87
C HIS A 119 1.93 -26.53 -22.28
N PRO A 120 2.53 -26.54 -23.50
CA PRO A 120 3.30 -27.68 -24.01
C PRO A 120 4.63 -27.95 -23.26
N SER A 121 5.07 -27.01 -22.41
CA SER A 121 6.33 -27.08 -21.65
C SER A 121 6.14 -27.33 -20.15
N LEU A 122 4.92 -27.64 -19.71
CA LEU A 122 4.59 -27.83 -18.30
C LEU A 122 4.71 -29.32 -17.94
N VAL A 123 5.65 -29.66 -17.07
CA VAL A 123 5.84 -31.03 -16.57
C VAL A 123 4.58 -31.45 -15.81
N ASN A 124 3.98 -32.58 -16.20
CA ASN A 124 2.75 -33.15 -15.64
C ASN A 124 1.49 -32.26 -15.71
N ALA A 125 1.34 -31.46 -16.78
CA ALA A 125 0.17 -30.60 -17.02
C ALA A 125 -1.18 -31.33 -16.89
N GLU A 126 -1.23 -32.58 -17.33
CA GLU A 126 -2.41 -33.43 -17.25
C GLU A 126 -2.78 -33.79 -15.80
N GLU A 127 -1.80 -34.14 -14.95
CA GLU A 127 -2.01 -34.42 -13.52
C GLU A 127 -2.41 -33.17 -12.75
N ALA A 128 -1.82 -32.01 -13.07
CA ALA A 128 -2.16 -30.75 -12.44
C ALA A 128 -3.63 -30.38 -12.73
N PHE A 129 -4.09 -30.50 -13.97
CA PHE A 129 -5.48 -30.23 -14.33
C PHE A 129 -6.46 -31.16 -13.59
N LEU A 130 -6.14 -32.45 -13.51
CA LEU A 130 -6.96 -33.45 -12.82
C LEU A 130 -6.94 -33.30 -11.28
N TYR A 131 -5.84 -32.81 -10.69
CA TYR A 131 -5.75 -32.53 -9.25
C TYR A 131 -6.66 -31.35 -8.83
N PHE A 132 -6.70 -30.28 -9.64
CA PHE A 132 -7.65 -29.18 -9.43
C PHE A 132 -9.12 -29.61 -9.64
N TYR A 133 -9.36 -30.50 -10.60
CA TYR A 133 -10.68 -31.10 -10.84
C TYR A 133 -11.18 -31.91 -9.64
N HIS A 134 -10.29 -32.68 -8.99
CA HIS A 134 -10.62 -33.51 -7.82
C HIS A 134 -10.81 -32.73 -6.52
N VAL A 135 -10.07 -31.64 -6.29
CA VAL A 135 -10.11 -30.90 -5.01
C VAL A 135 -11.27 -29.90 -4.92
N ALA A 136 -11.69 -29.31 -6.05
CA ALA A 136 -12.69 -28.23 -6.03
C ALA A 136 -14.14 -28.69 -6.26
N GLY A 137 -14.36 -29.89 -6.80
CA GLY A 137 -15.69 -30.40 -7.16
C GLY A 137 -16.34 -29.62 -8.33
N TYR A 138 -17.09 -30.32 -9.19
CA TYR A 138 -17.74 -29.70 -10.34
C TYR A 138 -18.85 -28.73 -9.89
N ASN A 139 -18.60 -27.43 -10.00
CA ASN A 139 -19.67 -26.45 -10.02
C ASN A 139 -19.35 -25.41 -11.09
N SER A 140 -20.31 -25.10 -11.97
CA SER A 140 -20.25 -24.09 -13.04
C SER A 140 -19.60 -22.74 -12.64
N ARG A 141 -19.63 -22.45 -11.33
CA ARG A 141 -18.98 -21.31 -10.68
C ARG A 141 -17.44 -21.36 -10.74
N PHE A 142 -16.80 -22.53 -10.68
CA PHE A 142 -15.34 -22.67 -10.78
C PHE A 142 -14.84 -22.27 -12.17
N THR A 143 -15.37 -22.91 -13.22
CA THR A 143 -14.97 -22.66 -14.61
C THR A 143 -15.16 -21.20 -14.98
N ARG A 144 -16.30 -20.60 -14.61
CA ARG A 144 -16.57 -19.18 -14.90
C ARG A 144 -15.61 -18.24 -14.18
N SER A 145 -15.30 -18.51 -12.90
CA SER A 145 -14.43 -17.66 -12.08
C SER A 145 -12.96 -17.80 -12.50
N TRP A 146 -12.50 -19.02 -12.77
CA TRP A 146 -11.14 -19.28 -13.22
C TRP A 146 -10.88 -18.75 -14.63
N CYS A 147 -11.80 -18.97 -15.58
CA CYS A 147 -11.71 -18.36 -16.90
C CYS A 147 -11.74 -16.83 -16.84
N SER A 148 -12.50 -16.24 -15.92
CA SER A 148 -12.52 -14.79 -15.70
C SER A 148 -11.16 -14.28 -15.22
N LEU A 149 -10.49 -15.00 -14.31
CA LEU A 149 -9.15 -14.68 -13.84
C LEU A 149 -8.10 -14.76 -14.95
N LEU A 150 -8.09 -15.88 -15.69
CA LEU A 150 -7.11 -16.11 -16.76
C LEU A 150 -7.29 -15.10 -17.91
N ASN A 151 -8.52 -14.68 -18.19
CA ASN A 151 -8.84 -13.64 -19.17
C ASN A 151 -8.75 -12.20 -18.61
N ARG A 152 -8.24 -12.02 -17.37
CA ARG A 152 -8.05 -10.72 -16.70
C ARG A 152 -9.34 -9.91 -16.53
N LYS A 153 -10.48 -10.61 -16.47
CA LYS A 153 -11.83 -10.05 -16.23
C LYS A 153 -12.21 -10.00 -14.75
N SER A 154 -11.54 -10.79 -13.90
CA SER A 154 -11.64 -10.73 -12.44
C SER A 154 -10.25 -10.73 -11.81
N ASP A 155 -10.14 -10.16 -10.62
CA ASP A 155 -8.90 -10.21 -9.84
C ASP A 155 -8.75 -11.56 -9.09
N PHE A 156 -7.53 -11.82 -8.64
CA PHE A 156 -7.17 -13.06 -7.97
C PHE A 156 -7.94 -13.25 -6.65
N ALA A 157 -8.14 -12.19 -5.86
CA ALA A 157 -8.78 -12.27 -4.55
C ALA A 157 -10.29 -12.59 -4.64
N GLN A 158 -10.97 -11.99 -5.61
CA GLN A 158 -12.36 -12.26 -5.96
C GLN A 158 -12.52 -13.68 -6.49
N THR A 159 -11.53 -14.18 -7.22
CA THR A 159 -11.53 -15.57 -7.68
C THR A 159 -11.39 -16.53 -6.51
N LEU A 160 -10.46 -16.30 -5.56
CA LEU A 160 -10.35 -17.12 -4.34
C LEU A 160 -11.63 -17.12 -3.50
N TYR A 161 -12.32 -15.98 -3.41
CA TYR A 161 -13.61 -15.85 -2.73
C TYR A 161 -14.68 -16.73 -3.38
N LEU A 162 -14.82 -16.62 -4.71
CA LEU A 162 -15.83 -17.37 -5.48
C LEU A 162 -15.56 -18.88 -5.50
N LEU A 163 -14.30 -19.26 -5.34
CA LEU A 163 -13.84 -20.65 -5.26
C LEU A 163 -13.84 -21.22 -3.83
N GLY A 164 -14.10 -20.42 -2.79
CA GLY A 164 -14.16 -20.89 -1.40
C GLY A 164 -12.82 -21.33 -0.78
N ILE A 165 -11.68 -20.93 -1.38
CA ILE A 165 -10.33 -21.37 -0.97
C ILE A 165 -9.52 -20.29 -0.22
N GLN A 166 -10.20 -19.27 0.31
CA GLN A 166 -9.58 -18.13 1.02
C GLN A 166 -8.80 -18.51 2.29
N SER A 167 -9.10 -19.66 2.87
CA SER A 167 -8.45 -20.16 4.09
C SER A 167 -7.30 -21.14 3.81
N ASN A 168 -7.17 -21.63 2.56
CA ASN A 168 -6.18 -22.65 2.20
C ASN A 168 -4.95 -22.03 1.54
N GLN A 169 -3.92 -21.72 2.34
CA GLN A 169 -2.70 -21.07 1.88
C GLN A 169 -1.91 -21.90 0.85
N SER A 170 -2.00 -23.24 0.88
CA SER A 170 -1.31 -24.10 -0.09
C SER A 170 -1.94 -23.95 -1.47
N LEU A 171 -3.27 -24.07 -1.55
CA LEU A 171 -4.03 -23.92 -2.79
C LEU A 171 -3.91 -22.50 -3.38
N GLN A 172 -3.84 -21.47 -2.54
CA GLN A 172 -3.60 -20.10 -3.01
C GLN A 172 -2.22 -19.95 -3.66
N LYS A 173 -1.19 -20.57 -3.08
CA LYS A 173 0.17 -20.54 -3.63
C LYS A 173 0.21 -21.22 -4.99
N GLU A 174 -0.40 -22.39 -5.13
CA GLU A 174 -0.49 -23.13 -6.40
C GLU A 174 -1.33 -22.39 -7.44
N ALA A 175 -2.52 -21.91 -7.07
CA ALA A 175 -3.38 -21.12 -7.96
C ALA A 175 -2.69 -19.86 -8.48
N SER A 176 -1.97 -19.14 -7.61
CA SER A 176 -1.19 -17.96 -8.01
C SER A 176 -0.01 -18.32 -8.91
N GLN A 177 0.54 -19.52 -8.78
CA GLN A 177 1.65 -19.96 -9.61
C GLN A 177 1.16 -20.27 -11.01
N LEU A 178 0.04 -20.98 -11.12
CA LEU A 178 -0.58 -21.34 -12.39
C LEU A 178 -1.10 -20.12 -13.16
N ALA A 179 -1.85 -19.24 -12.49
CA ALA A 179 -2.35 -18.02 -13.13
C ALA A 179 -1.19 -17.08 -13.55
N TYR A 180 -0.11 -17.04 -12.78
CA TYR A 180 1.07 -16.23 -13.10
C TYR A 180 1.84 -16.77 -14.31
N VAL A 181 2.04 -18.09 -14.38
CA VAL A 181 2.66 -18.75 -15.53
C VAL A 181 1.83 -18.54 -16.80
N HIS A 182 0.50 -18.68 -16.69
CA HIS A 182 -0.42 -18.42 -17.81
C HIS A 182 -0.33 -16.97 -18.33
N HIS A 183 -0.22 -15.98 -17.44
CA HIS A 183 -0.10 -14.58 -17.84
C HIS A 183 1.30 -14.17 -18.32
N HIS A 184 2.34 -14.96 -17.99
CA HIS A 184 3.74 -14.63 -18.27
C HIS A 184 4.58 -15.86 -18.67
N PRO A 185 4.28 -16.49 -19.82
CA PRO A 185 4.86 -17.78 -20.24
C PRO A 185 6.39 -17.76 -20.43
N GLU A 186 7.01 -16.60 -20.67
CA GLU A 186 8.46 -16.46 -20.80
C GLU A 186 9.23 -16.50 -19.45
N SER A 187 8.53 -16.56 -18.31
CA SER A 187 9.14 -16.48 -16.97
C SER A 187 9.47 -17.84 -16.36
N CYS A 188 9.15 -18.94 -17.06
CA CYS A 188 9.20 -20.32 -16.55
C CYS A 188 10.59 -20.85 -16.19
N GLN A 189 11.66 -20.11 -16.49
CA GLN A 189 13.04 -20.51 -16.20
C GLN A 189 13.62 -19.91 -14.91
N ARG A 190 12.85 -19.12 -14.13
CA ARG A 190 13.35 -18.54 -12.87
C ARG A 190 12.61 -19.12 -11.66
N PRO A 191 13.32 -19.80 -10.74
CA PRO A 191 12.72 -20.17 -9.47
C PRO A 191 12.55 -18.91 -8.61
N GLU A 192 11.47 -18.90 -7.83
CA GLU A 192 11.21 -17.98 -6.70
C GLU A 192 10.78 -16.53 -7.00
N THR A 193 9.56 -16.37 -7.49
CA THR A 193 8.74 -15.20 -7.11
C THR A 193 7.79 -15.59 -5.99
N ASN A 194 7.83 -14.90 -4.84
CA ASN A 194 6.90 -15.14 -3.72
C ASN A 194 5.43 -14.99 -4.17
N HIS A 195 4.51 -15.63 -3.44
CA HIS A 195 3.07 -15.67 -3.75
C HIS A 195 2.48 -14.27 -4.00
N GLU A 196 2.77 -13.32 -3.13
CA GLU A 196 2.28 -11.93 -3.22
C GLU A 196 2.71 -11.25 -4.52
N LYS A 197 3.97 -11.42 -4.94
CA LYS A 197 4.48 -10.88 -6.20
C LYS A 197 3.81 -11.51 -7.41
N ARG A 198 3.38 -12.77 -7.33
CA ARG A 198 2.63 -13.44 -8.40
C ARG A 198 1.21 -12.86 -8.52
N VAL A 199 0.53 -12.69 -7.38
CA VAL A 199 -0.83 -12.12 -7.30
C VAL A 199 -0.88 -10.70 -7.84
N ILE A 200 0.08 -9.85 -7.47
CA ILE A 200 0.17 -8.46 -7.97
C ILE A 200 0.29 -8.44 -9.50
N LYS A 201 1.07 -9.36 -10.07
CA LYS A 201 1.30 -9.45 -11.53
C LYS A 201 0.10 -10.01 -12.28
N ILE A 202 -0.60 -10.99 -11.72
CA ILE A 202 -1.84 -11.56 -12.28
C ILE A 202 -2.92 -10.47 -12.43
N ASN A 203 -3.00 -9.55 -11.46
CA ASN A 203 -3.99 -8.48 -11.44
C ASN A 203 -3.66 -7.31 -12.40
N CYS A 204 -2.51 -7.30 -13.09
CA CYS A 204 -2.09 -6.22 -13.99
C CYS A 204 -2.53 -6.45 -15.46
N LYS A 205 -3.23 -5.47 -16.06
CA LYS A 205 -3.93 -5.62 -17.35
C LYS A 205 -3.08 -5.65 -18.65
N SER A 206 -1.77 -5.38 -18.65
CA SER A 206 -0.91 -5.43 -19.87
C SER A 206 0.50 -6.00 -19.62
N SER A 207 0.99 -6.88 -20.51
CA SER A 207 2.27 -7.66 -20.41
C SER A 207 3.54 -6.91 -20.85
N GLN A 208 3.46 -5.97 -21.81
CA GLN A 208 4.63 -5.20 -22.29
C GLN A 208 4.94 -3.97 -21.40
N LYS A 209 3.93 -3.34 -20.80
CA LYS A 209 4.10 -2.29 -19.78
C LYS A 209 4.81 -2.83 -18.53
N THR A 210 4.60 -4.10 -18.17
CA THR A 210 5.13 -4.73 -16.95
C THR A 210 6.65 -4.86 -16.95
N LYS A 211 7.29 -5.25 -18.07
CA LYS A 211 8.76 -5.39 -18.11
C LYS A 211 9.49 -4.04 -17.96
N LYS A 212 8.91 -2.93 -18.44
CA LYS A 212 9.44 -1.56 -18.27
C LYS A 212 9.02 -0.91 -16.93
N LEU A 213 7.77 -1.07 -16.48
CA LEU A 213 7.32 -0.56 -15.18
C LEU A 213 8.03 -1.26 -14.02
N VAL A 214 8.29 -2.57 -14.08
CA VAL A 214 8.84 -3.32 -12.94
C VAL A 214 10.32 -3.01 -12.70
N LYS A 215 11.13 -2.88 -13.76
CA LYS A 215 12.52 -2.43 -13.63
C LYS A 215 12.62 -0.96 -13.20
N LYS A 216 11.74 -0.09 -13.71
CA LYS A 216 11.71 1.34 -13.36
C LYS A 216 11.12 1.58 -11.95
N SER A 217 10.06 0.87 -11.56
CA SER A 217 9.35 1.02 -10.28
C SER A 217 10.11 0.44 -9.10
N ILE A 218 10.76 -0.74 -9.20
CA ILE A 218 11.47 -1.34 -8.05
C ILE A 218 12.78 -0.59 -7.73
N MET A 219 13.49 -0.10 -8.74
CA MET A 219 14.69 0.72 -8.53
C MET A 219 14.36 2.19 -8.18
N SER A 220 13.30 2.79 -8.75
CA SER A 220 12.93 4.17 -8.40
C SER A 220 12.27 4.29 -7.04
N THR A 221 11.39 3.35 -6.63
CA THR A 221 10.73 3.44 -5.32
C THR A 221 11.73 3.28 -4.17
N SER A 222 12.69 2.36 -4.27
CA SER A 222 13.74 2.22 -3.24
C SER A 222 14.65 3.45 -3.16
N PHE A 223 15.01 4.04 -4.29
CA PHE A 223 15.86 5.23 -4.34
C PHE A 223 15.14 6.51 -3.88
N GLN A 224 13.90 6.73 -4.33
CA GLN A 224 13.05 7.85 -3.90
C GLN A 224 12.76 7.78 -2.41
N SER A 225 12.40 6.60 -1.88
CA SER A 225 12.17 6.41 -0.44
C SER A 225 13.43 6.74 0.39
N GLN A 226 14.62 6.45 -0.12
CA GLN A 226 15.88 6.86 0.55
C GLN A 226 16.07 8.37 0.57
N ILE A 227 15.78 9.08 -0.53
CA ILE A 227 15.86 10.55 -0.57
C ILE A 227 14.84 11.17 0.39
N VAL A 228 13.60 10.68 0.38
CA VAL A 228 12.55 11.19 1.29
C VAL A 228 12.95 11.00 2.76
N ALA A 229 13.52 9.84 3.10
CA ALA A 229 14.01 9.57 4.45
C ALA A 229 15.21 10.47 4.81
N GLU A 230 16.10 10.78 3.87
CA GLU A 230 17.19 11.74 4.07
C GLU A 230 16.66 13.15 4.32
N GLY A 231 15.74 13.62 3.48
CA GLY A 231 15.09 14.92 3.60
C GLY A 231 14.42 15.13 4.97
N PHE A 232 13.87 14.07 5.56
CA PHE A 232 13.23 14.12 6.88
C PHE A 232 14.20 14.45 8.04
N ASP A 233 15.51 14.36 7.82
CA ASP A 233 16.55 14.67 8.82
C ASP A 233 17.34 15.96 8.51
N HIS A 234 17.04 16.68 7.42
CA HIS A 234 17.70 17.97 7.09
C HIS A 234 17.52 19.04 8.15
N ALA A 235 18.29 20.13 8.12
CA ALA A 235 18.06 21.27 9.02
C ALA A 235 16.62 21.84 8.86
N TYR A 236 15.92 22.08 9.97
CA TYR A 236 14.60 22.70 9.94
C TYR A 236 14.73 24.21 9.91
N LEU A 237 14.25 24.83 8.83
CA LEU A 237 14.34 26.27 8.60
C LEU A 237 13.21 27.01 9.30
N ASN A 238 13.45 28.27 9.69
CA ASN A 238 12.46 29.16 10.33
C ASN A 238 11.80 28.57 11.59
N SER A 239 12.56 27.79 12.37
CA SER A 239 12.06 27.09 13.56
C SER A 239 11.44 28.03 14.59
N GLU A 240 12.05 29.19 14.85
CA GLU A 240 11.59 30.13 15.88
C GLU A 240 10.19 30.70 15.57
N ASN A 241 9.89 30.99 14.31
CA ASN A 241 8.60 31.57 13.90
C ASN A 241 7.51 30.51 13.65
N LEU A 242 7.85 29.22 13.68
CA LEU A 242 6.92 28.12 13.41
C LEU A 242 6.63 27.29 14.66
N ILE A 243 7.67 26.88 15.38
CA ILE A 243 7.58 25.93 16.47
C ILE A 243 6.96 26.59 17.71
N GLU A 244 7.48 27.73 18.14
CA GLU A 244 7.02 28.39 19.37
C GLU A 244 5.55 28.83 19.27
N PRO A 245 5.08 29.51 18.19
CA PRO A 245 3.67 29.89 18.08
C PRO A 245 2.72 28.69 18.03
N THR A 246 3.14 27.58 17.43
CA THR A 246 2.34 26.35 17.38
C THR A 246 2.24 25.73 18.76
N ILE A 247 3.36 25.62 19.49
CA ILE A 247 3.38 25.10 20.87
C ILE A 247 2.55 25.99 21.80
N ASP A 248 2.67 27.32 21.69
CA ASP A 248 1.91 28.26 22.50
C ASP A 248 0.40 28.16 22.23
N THR A 249 0.01 27.95 20.97
CA THR A 249 -1.39 27.68 20.60
C THR A 249 -1.92 26.41 21.27
N ILE A 250 -1.13 25.34 21.29
CA ILE A 250 -1.52 24.07 21.93
C ILE A 250 -1.53 24.20 23.45
N ALA A 251 -0.57 24.91 24.04
CA ALA A 251 -0.53 25.19 25.46
C ALA A 251 -1.75 26.02 25.90
N LYS A 252 -2.20 26.96 25.07
CA LYS A 252 -3.46 27.68 25.27
C LYS A 252 -4.66 26.75 25.22
N PHE A 253 -4.73 25.84 24.24
CA PHE A 253 -5.81 24.86 24.16
C PHE A 253 -5.85 23.93 25.38
N GLU A 254 -4.69 23.48 25.85
CA GLU A 254 -4.56 22.68 27.07
C GLU A 254 -5.05 23.46 28.31
N ALA A 255 -4.66 24.73 28.46
CA ALA A 255 -5.11 25.56 29.57
C ALA A 255 -6.63 25.83 29.56
N GLU A 256 -7.22 25.91 28.36
CA GLU A 256 -8.67 26.11 28.15
C GLU A 256 -9.50 24.83 28.28
N TRP A 257 -8.87 23.65 28.27
CA TRP A 257 -9.52 22.35 28.36
C TRP A 257 -10.42 22.26 29.60
N ARG A 258 -11.70 22.04 29.40
CA ARG A 258 -12.66 21.65 30.46
C ARG A 258 -13.60 20.62 29.86
N SER A 259 -13.82 19.50 30.54
CA SER A 259 -14.73 18.44 30.07
C SER A 259 -16.19 18.90 29.90
N SER A 260 -16.57 20.04 30.52
CA SER A 260 -17.86 20.71 30.37
C SER A 260 -17.95 21.67 29.19
N LYS A 261 -16.82 22.17 28.66
CA LYS A 261 -16.78 23.16 27.58
C LYS A 261 -16.27 22.59 26.26
N GLN A 262 -15.33 21.65 26.28
CA GLN A 262 -14.77 21.02 25.09
C GLN A 262 -14.95 19.50 25.11
N LEU A 263 -14.97 18.89 23.91
CA LEU A 263 -15.38 17.50 23.76
C LEU A 263 -14.30 16.52 24.25
N ALA A 264 -13.05 16.84 23.96
CA ALA A 264 -11.85 16.12 24.38
C ALA A 264 -10.63 17.04 24.19
N PRO A 265 -9.48 16.78 24.86
CA PRO A 265 -8.27 17.60 24.77
C PRO A 265 -7.49 17.25 23.49
N TYR A 266 -8.08 17.54 22.32
CA TYR A 266 -7.42 17.34 21.04
C TYR A 266 -7.73 18.44 20.03
N SER A 267 -6.82 18.61 19.07
CA SER A 267 -7.06 19.37 17.84
C SER A 267 -6.51 18.63 16.63
N SER A 268 -6.86 19.10 15.43
CA SER A 268 -6.41 18.55 14.16
C SER A 268 -5.33 19.42 13.55
N LEU A 269 -4.27 18.80 13.02
CA LEU A 269 -3.24 19.47 12.24
C LEU A 269 -3.48 19.20 10.75
N ILE A 270 -3.90 20.22 10.03
CA ILE A 270 -4.38 20.13 8.65
C ILE A 270 -3.38 20.79 7.72
N ALA A 271 -2.84 20.00 6.80
CA ALA A 271 -2.06 20.50 5.69
C ALA A 271 -1.97 19.41 4.62
N PRO A 272 -1.74 19.75 3.35
CA PRO A 272 -1.48 18.76 2.31
C PRO A 272 -0.28 17.85 2.63
N SER A 273 -0.28 16.65 2.03
CA SER A 273 0.88 15.75 2.08
C SER A 273 2.10 16.38 1.42
N LEU A 274 3.31 16.05 1.92
CA LEU A 274 4.61 16.55 1.48
C LEU A 274 4.89 18.05 1.67
N SER A 275 3.89 18.91 1.43
CA SER A 275 4.08 20.36 1.33
C SER A 275 3.88 21.13 2.62
N GLY A 276 3.04 20.62 3.53
CA GLY A 276 2.85 21.26 4.84
C GLY A 276 3.80 20.81 5.94
N GLY A 277 4.71 19.87 5.67
CA GLY A 277 5.73 19.45 6.65
C GLY A 277 5.21 18.94 8.00
N LYS A 278 3.94 18.55 8.14
CA LYS A 278 3.28 18.21 9.43
C LYS A 278 4.09 17.26 10.31
N THR A 279 4.47 16.12 9.76
CA THR A 279 5.24 15.11 10.49
C THR A 279 6.59 15.65 10.93
N ARG A 280 7.20 16.51 10.11
CA ARG A 280 8.46 17.17 10.45
C ARG A 280 8.25 18.25 11.53
N LEU A 281 7.19 19.04 11.45
CA LEU A 281 6.78 20.00 12.49
C LEU A 281 6.60 19.29 13.84
N LEU A 282 5.91 18.15 13.88
CA LEU A 282 5.74 17.34 15.09
C LEU A 282 7.08 16.84 15.67
N LYS A 283 8.01 16.39 14.81
CA LYS A 283 9.37 16.00 15.22
C LYS A 283 10.15 17.17 15.82
N GLU A 284 10.05 18.36 15.22
CA GLU A 284 10.75 19.55 15.71
C GLU A 284 10.14 20.09 16.99
N MET A 285 8.82 20.01 17.15
CA MET A 285 8.17 20.31 18.43
C MET A 285 8.66 19.38 19.54
N SER A 286 8.99 18.13 19.22
CA SER A 286 9.57 17.16 20.18
C SER A 286 10.91 17.62 20.79
N ARG A 287 11.59 18.57 20.13
CA ARG A 287 12.80 19.20 20.66
C ARG A 287 12.52 20.29 21.70
N ARG A 288 11.27 20.70 21.90
CA ARG A 288 10.84 21.78 22.81
C ARG A 288 9.85 21.31 23.88
N VAL A 289 9.04 20.30 23.57
CA VAL A 289 8.09 19.65 24.48
C VAL A 289 8.08 18.14 24.20
N CYS A 290 7.71 17.29 25.16
CA CYS A 290 7.64 15.85 24.92
C CYS A 290 6.52 15.52 23.93
N VAL A 291 6.86 15.12 22.71
CA VAL A 291 5.91 14.59 21.73
C VAL A 291 6.04 13.07 21.68
N VAL A 292 4.95 12.36 21.97
CA VAL A 292 4.80 10.92 21.72
C VAL A 292 4.18 10.75 20.33
N TYR A 293 4.94 10.17 19.41
CA TYR A 293 4.55 10.09 18.00
C TYR A 293 4.06 8.69 17.60
N ILE A 294 2.88 8.61 17.01
CA ILE A 294 2.27 7.41 16.46
C ILE A 294 1.97 7.65 14.98
N CYS A 295 2.44 6.77 14.08
CA CYS A 295 2.05 6.81 12.67
C CYS A 295 1.14 5.61 12.34
N LEU A 296 -0.12 5.86 12.02
CA LEU A 296 -1.11 4.80 11.76
C LEU A 296 -1.16 4.34 10.30
N ARG A 297 -0.27 4.85 9.44
CA ARG A 297 -0.15 4.55 8.01
C ARG A 297 -0.45 3.07 7.66
N PRO A 298 -1.18 2.74 6.58
CA PRO A 298 -1.50 1.36 6.20
C PRO A 298 -0.28 0.43 6.10
N LEU A 299 -0.47 -0.86 6.42
CA LEU A 299 0.60 -1.88 6.51
C LEU A 299 1.50 -1.98 5.27
N HIS A 300 0.94 -1.73 4.08
CA HIS A 300 1.67 -1.85 2.80
C HIS A 300 2.12 -0.51 2.21
N SER A 301 2.04 0.58 2.97
CA SER A 301 2.43 1.89 2.48
C SER A 301 3.95 2.07 2.49
N THR A 302 4.49 2.65 1.43
CA THR A 302 5.94 2.89 1.24
C THR A 302 6.42 4.27 1.68
N GLY A 303 5.52 5.08 2.26
CA GLY A 303 5.86 6.44 2.69
C GLY A 303 6.61 6.48 4.01
N TYR A 304 7.18 7.66 4.30
CA TYR A 304 8.02 7.90 5.46
C TYR A 304 7.44 9.05 6.31
N PRO A 305 7.45 8.99 7.65
CA PRO A 305 7.95 7.88 8.51
C PRO A 305 7.16 6.57 8.37
N PRO A 306 7.76 5.43 8.75
CA PRO A 306 7.10 4.12 8.72
C PRO A 306 5.92 4.06 9.70
N ARG A 307 5.04 3.06 9.51
CA ARG A 307 3.95 2.74 10.44
C ARG A 307 4.54 2.41 11.82
N SER A 308 3.86 2.85 12.87
CA SER A 308 4.16 2.43 14.24
C SER A 308 3.43 1.12 14.53
N ASP A 309 4.14 -0.01 14.50
CA ASP A 309 3.53 -1.34 14.45
C ASP A 309 2.78 -1.69 15.74
N PHE A 310 3.42 -1.56 16.90
CA PHE A 310 2.82 -1.84 18.20
C PHE A 310 1.63 -0.92 18.51
N PRO A 311 1.75 0.43 18.42
CA PRO A 311 0.60 1.32 18.64
C PRO A 311 -0.54 1.06 17.67
N SER A 312 -0.23 0.77 16.40
CA SER A 312 -1.27 0.49 15.41
C SER A 312 -1.99 -0.82 15.70
N ALA A 313 -1.29 -1.85 16.17
CA ALA A 313 -1.90 -3.11 16.58
C ALA A 313 -2.81 -2.92 17.81
N MET A 314 -2.46 -2.03 18.73
CA MET A 314 -3.29 -1.73 19.90
C MET A 314 -4.52 -0.89 19.55
N LEU A 315 -4.35 0.10 18.66
CA LEU A 315 -5.40 1.05 18.27
C LEU A 315 -6.37 0.47 17.23
N LEU A 316 -5.90 -0.31 16.26
CA LEU A 316 -6.68 -0.72 15.08
C LEU A 316 -7.07 -2.21 15.12
N ASP A 317 -7.40 -2.75 16.29
CA ASP A 317 -7.80 -4.15 16.46
C ASP A 317 -9.34 -4.30 16.54
N PRO A 318 -10.01 -4.71 15.44
CA PRO A 318 -11.46 -4.89 15.43
C PRO A 318 -11.94 -6.12 16.22
N SER A 319 -11.03 -7.03 16.60
CA SER A 319 -11.37 -8.26 17.32
C SER A 319 -11.47 -8.07 18.83
N CYS A 320 -11.00 -6.94 19.35
CA CYS A 320 -11.04 -6.65 20.78
C CYS A 320 -12.42 -6.16 21.24
N ALA A 321 -13.05 -6.91 22.15
CA ALA A 321 -14.32 -6.51 22.75
C ALA A 321 -14.19 -5.31 23.72
N GLU A 322 -13.04 -5.15 24.39
CA GLU A 322 -12.80 -4.14 25.43
C GLU A 322 -11.79 -3.05 24.98
N LEU A 323 -12.02 -2.48 23.81
CA LEU A 323 -11.13 -1.46 23.23
C LEU A 323 -10.94 -0.23 24.12
N GLU A 324 -11.99 0.20 24.83
CA GLU A 324 -11.91 1.38 25.70
C GLU A 324 -10.93 1.16 26.87
N ILE A 325 -11.00 -0.02 27.52
CA ILE A 325 -10.07 -0.41 28.60
C ILE A 325 -8.65 -0.53 28.04
N ARG A 326 -8.50 -1.14 26.86
CA ARG A 326 -7.19 -1.27 26.20
C ARG A 326 -6.55 0.09 25.93
N TYR A 327 -7.31 1.04 25.38
CA TYR A 327 -6.83 2.39 25.08
C TYR A 327 -6.47 3.13 26.36
N HIS A 328 -7.27 2.98 27.41
CA HIS A 328 -6.96 3.54 28.72
C HIS A 328 -5.62 3.03 29.25
N ARG A 329 -5.45 1.70 29.29
CA ARG A 329 -4.19 1.06 29.72
C ARG A 329 -3.00 1.50 28.87
N MET A 330 -3.18 1.62 27.55
CA MET A 330 -2.15 2.11 26.64
C MET A 330 -1.73 3.54 26.98
N LEU A 331 -2.68 4.46 27.20
CA LEU A 331 -2.37 5.86 27.55
C LEU A 331 -1.68 5.98 28.91
N VAL A 332 -2.15 5.24 29.92
CA VAL A 332 -1.50 5.19 31.24
C VAL A 332 -0.06 4.63 31.12
N SER A 333 0.13 3.58 30.33
CA SER A 333 1.46 2.99 30.05
C SER A 333 2.39 3.98 29.35
N ILE A 334 1.87 4.75 28.38
CA ILE A 334 2.61 5.82 27.71
C ILE A 334 3.08 6.86 28.73
N LEU A 335 2.19 7.34 29.60
CA LEU A 335 2.53 8.35 30.60
C LEU A 335 3.56 7.83 31.62
N HIS A 336 3.43 6.58 32.07
CA HIS A 336 4.44 5.96 32.94
C HIS A 336 5.80 5.82 32.26
N ALA A 337 5.84 5.34 31.01
CA ALA A 337 7.10 5.23 30.26
C ALA A 337 7.76 6.61 30.07
N VAL A 338 6.98 7.65 29.76
CA VAL A 338 7.46 9.03 29.68
C VAL A 338 8.02 9.50 31.02
N ALA A 339 7.31 9.25 32.12
CA ALA A 339 7.75 9.66 33.45
C ALA A 339 9.04 8.96 33.87
N ASP A 340 9.14 7.65 33.63
CA ASP A 340 10.33 6.85 33.93
C ASP A 340 11.53 7.36 33.12
N TYR A 341 11.36 7.60 31.81
CA TYR A 341 12.42 8.13 30.95
C TYR A 341 13.00 9.46 31.45
N PHE A 342 12.14 10.40 31.85
CA PHE A 342 12.59 11.71 32.31
C PHE A 342 13.09 11.72 33.76
N SER A 343 12.69 10.75 34.59
CA SER A 343 13.15 10.65 35.99
C SER A 343 14.63 10.29 36.14
N VAL A 344 15.23 9.64 35.13
CA VAL A 344 16.61 9.10 35.18
C VAL A 344 17.63 10.07 34.56
N GLN A 345 17.20 11.24 34.09
CA GLN A 345 18.09 12.20 33.42
C GLN A 345 19.02 12.90 34.40
N ASN A 346 20.25 13.18 33.97
CA ASN A 346 21.29 13.78 34.80
C ASN A 346 21.05 15.30 35.00
N ASP A 347 21.10 15.77 36.23
CA ASP A 347 20.91 17.18 36.63
C ASP A 347 21.84 18.17 35.91
N LYS A 348 22.95 17.72 35.33
CA LYS A 348 23.89 18.56 34.59
C LYS A 348 23.47 18.85 33.15
N GLN A 349 22.46 18.15 32.62
CA GLN A 349 22.04 18.31 31.23
C GLN A 349 21.06 19.47 31.07
N THR A 350 21.16 20.18 29.95
CA THR A 350 20.16 21.19 29.62
C THR A 350 18.84 20.55 29.18
N ALA A 351 17.71 21.25 29.36
CA ALA A 351 16.40 20.78 28.90
C ALA A 351 16.39 20.42 27.40
N GLN A 352 17.13 21.18 26.59
CA GLN A 352 17.27 20.97 25.16
C GLN A 352 18.01 19.66 24.84
N GLU A 353 19.07 19.33 25.58
CA GLU A 353 19.80 18.08 25.41
C GLU A 353 18.95 16.86 25.75
N ILE A 354 18.17 16.94 26.83
CA ILE A 354 17.25 15.87 27.26
C ILE A 354 16.20 15.63 26.17
N LEU A 355 15.60 16.71 25.65
CA LEU A 355 14.57 16.62 24.60
C LEU A 355 15.14 16.14 23.25
N ASN A 356 16.38 16.51 22.91
CA ASN A 356 17.04 15.96 21.71
C ASN A 356 17.24 14.44 21.82
N LYS A 357 17.68 13.94 23.00
CA LYS A 357 17.76 12.50 23.26
C LYS A 357 16.39 11.83 23.22
N TRP A 358 15.34 12.52 23.69
CA TRP A 358 13.97 12.05 23.59
C TRP A 358 13.53 11.86 22.13
N VAL A 359 13.85 12.79 21.23
CA VAL A 359 13.56 12.63 19.80
C VAL A 359 14.19 11.36 19.25
N ASP A 360 15.46 11.10 19.57
CA ASP A 360 16.18 9.92 19.12
C ASP A 360 15.63 8.60 19.71
N HIS A 361 14.93 8.67 20.85
CA HIS A 361 14.35 7.52 21.55
C HIS A 361 12.90 7.23 21.15
N SER A 362 12.13 8.27 20.79
CA SER A 362 10.69 8.19 20.54
C SER A 362 10.29 8.27 19.06
N PHE A 363 11.11 8.84 18.18
CA PHE A 363 10.81 8.95 16.74
C PHE A 363 11.51 7.86 15.91
N PRO A 364 10.93 7.46 14.76
CA PRO A 364 11.57 6.53 13.84
C PRO A 364 12.91 7.05 13.33
N ARG A 365 13.91 6.16 13.27
CA ARG A 365 15.24 6.46 12.73
C ARG A 365 15.36 6.05 11.27
N LYS A 366 16.17 6.79 10.51
CA LYS A 366 16.48 6.46 9.11
C LYS A 366 17.01 5.02 8.99
N GLY A 367 16.42 4.24 8.09
CA GLY A 367 16.85 2.87 7.80
C GLY A 367 16.34 1.80 8.78
N HIS A 368 15.64 2.18 9.84
CA HIS A 368 14.98 1.24 10.76
C HIS A 368 13.50 1.10 10.38
N THR A 369 13.04 -0.14 10.26
CA THR A 369 11.64 -0.49 9.99
C THR A 369 10.89 -0.92 11.24
N VAL A 370 11.57 -1.00 12.38
CA VAL A 370 11.01 -1.40 13.67
C VAL A 370 10.67 -0.16 14.48
N ASP A 371 9.67 -0.29 15.36
CA ASP A 371 9.30 0.76 16.28
C ASP A 371 10.48 1.30 17.11
N PRO A 372 10.48 2.60 17.43
CA PRO A 372 11.42 3.20 18.38
C PRO A 372 11.46 2.47 19.73
N PRO A 373 12.61 2.46 20.44
CA PRO A 373 12.78 1.76 21.72
C PRO A 373 11.72 2.11 22.77
N PHE A 374 11.22 3.35 22.74
CA PHE A 374 10.12 3.82 23.58
C PHE A 374 8.91 2.86 23.59
N TRP A 375 8.53 2.30 22.44
CA TRP A 375 7.35 1.43 22.36
C TRP A 375 7.55 0.07 23.01
N THR A 376 8.79 -0.42 23.09
CA THR A 376 9.11 -1.63 23.87
C THR A 376 8.89 -1.39 25.36
N GLU A 377 9.22 -0.20 25.87
CA GLU A 377 8.98 0.17 27.27
C GLU A 377 7.49 0.30 27.56
N VAL A 378 6.73 0.93 26.66
CA VAL A 378 5.26 1.02 26.76
C VAL A 378 4.63 -0.37 26.75
N GLN A 379 5.09 -1.27 25.86
CA GLN A 379 4.60 -2.65 25.80
C GLN A 379 4.84 -3.39 27.13
N LYS A 380 6.01 -3.22 27.74
CA LYS A 380 6.34 -3.81 29.05
C LYS A 380 5.41 -3.27 30.15
N LYS A 381 5.23 -1.95 30.22
CA LYS A 381 4.33 -1.31 31.20
C LYS A 381 2.87 -1.76 31.04
N MET A 382 2.43 -1.90 29.80
CA MET A 382 1.07 -2.35 29.50
C MET A 382 0.84 -3.79 29.97
N ALA A 383 1.85 -4.66 29.84
CA ALA A 383 1.79 -6.02 30.39
C ALA A 383 1.74 -5.99 31.93
N GLU A 384 2.56 -5.16 32.59
CA GLU A 384 2.56 -5.01 34.06
C GLU A 384 1.19 -4.57 34.61
N ILE A 385 0.54 -3.60 33.95
CA ILE A 385 -0.79 -3.08 34.35
C ILE A 385 -1.89 -4.12 34.08
N SER A 386 -1.76 -4.94 33.03
CA SER A 386 -2.78 -5.94 32.67
C SER A 386 -2.99 -7.02 33.74
N HIS A 387 -2.03 -7.21 34.64
CA HIS A 387 -2.09 -8.18 35.74
C HIS A 387 -2.76 -7.65 37.01
N GLN A 388 -3.13 -6.36 37.07
CA GLN A 388 -3.78 -5.76 38.24
C GLN A 388 -5.31 -5.90 38.14
N SER A 389 -5.95 -6.28 39.25
CA SER A 389 -7.42 -6.46 39.34
C SER A 389 -8.15 -5.13 39.37
N ASP A 390 -9.33 -5.09 38.73
CA ASP A 390 -10.22 -3.93 38.44
C ASP A 390 -9.71 -2.55 38.93
N PRO A 391 -8.84 -1.89 38.16
CA PRO A 391 -8.23 -0.65 38.58
C PRO A 391 -9.21 0.53 38.46
N ASP A 392 -9.19 1.40 39.45
CA ASP A 392 -9.76 2.74 39.32
C ASP A 392 -8.98 3.52 38.25
N MET A 393 -9.48 3.40 37.02
CA MET A 393 -8.92 4.01 35.80
C MET A 393 -8.63 5.51 35.98
N GLU A 394 -9.49 6.25 36.68
CA GLU A 394 -9.30 7.69 36.86
C GLU A 394 -8.17 7.99 37.86
N ALA A 395 -8.05 7.18 38.92
CA ALA A 395 -6.97 7.30 39.89
C ALA A 395 -5.62 6.97 39.26
N GLU A 396 -5.52 5.90 38.46
CA GLU A 396 -4.31 5.52 37.72
C GLU A 396 -3.88 6.60 36.74
N LEU A 397 -4.81 7.11 35.93
CA LEU A 397 -4.54 8.18 34.98
C LEU A 397 -4.05 9.44 35.69
N SER A 398 -4.73 9.82 36.78
CA SER A 398 -4.34 10.98 37.59
C SER A 398 -2.97 10.80 38.24
N GLN A 399 -2.61 9.58 38.65
CA GLN A 399 -1.29 9.26 39.16
C GLN A 399 -0.22 9.39 38.08
N ALA A 400 -0.45 8.81 36.90
CA ALA A 400 0.48 8.87 35.78
C ALA A 400 0.73 10.32 35.33
N VAL A 401 -0.33 11.14 35.24
CA VAL A 401 -0.24 12.59 34.97
C VAL A 401 0.63 13.30 36.00
N ARG A 402 0.46 13.02 37.30
CA ARG A 402 1.30 13.62 38.36
C ARG A 402 2.77 13.20 38.26
N MET A 403 3.04 11.96 37.88
CA MET A 403 4.41 11.47 37.69
C MET A 403 5.10 12.16 36.51
N VAL A 404 4.39 12.35 35.40
CA VAL A 404 4.87 13.13 34.26
C VAL A 404 5.12 14.58 34.66
N ALA A 405 4.18 15.23 35.36
CA ALA A 405 4.35 16.62 35.79
C ALA A 405 5.61 16.83 36.65
N ARG A 406 5.93 15.88 37.53
CA ARG A 406 7.14 15.92 38.38
C ARG A 406 8.42 15.69 37.58
N SER A 407 8.45 14.64 36.74
CA SER A 407 9.64 14.26 35.96
C SER A 407 9.94 15.25 34.83
N ALA A 408 8.92 15.86 34.23
CA ALA A 408 9.03 16.85 33.16
C ALA A 408 9.07 18.31 33.66
N ALA A 409 9.37 18.54 34.95
CA ALA A 409 9.42 19.89 35.54
C ALA A 409 10.51 20.78 34.93
N PHE A 410 11.55 20.18 34.34
CA PHE A 410 12.64 20.89 33.66
C PHE A 410 12.23 21.57 32.34
N MET A 411 11.09 21.20 31.75
CA MET A 411 10.64 21.75 30.47
C MET A 411 10.19 23.20 30.61
N LYS A 412 10.58 24.06 29.66
CA LYS A 412 10.27 25.50 29.63
C LYS A 412 8.77 25.78 29.61
N GLN A 413 7.98 24.93 28.95
CA GLN A 413 6.53 25.04 28.92
C GLN A 413 5.96 24.53 30.24
N ASN A 414 5.41 25.45 31.05
CA ASN A 414 4.93 25.12 32.39
C ASN A 414 3.63 24.32 32.37
N ASN A 415 2.74 24.62 31.43
CA ASN A 415 1.40 24.02 31.39
C ASN A 415 1.37 22.78 30.49
N LEU A 416 2.03 22.80 29.32
CA LEU A 416 2.03 21.68 28.38
C LEU A 416 3.26 20.78 28.58
N LYS A 417 3.04 19.51 28.94
CA LYS A 417 4.10 18.53 29.21
C LYS A 417 4.19 17.46 28.13
N VAL A 418 3.05 16.90 27.69
CA VAL A 418 3.00 15.80 26.73
C VAL A 418 2.03 16.12 25.60
N ILE A 419 2.52 15.99 24.38
CA ILE A 419 1.69 15.98 23.17
C ILE A 419 1.63 14.55 22.64
N LEU A 420 0.43 13.98 22.55
CA LEU A 420 0.21 12.74 21.81
C LEU A 420 -0.11 13.06 20.35
N ALA A 421 0.84 12.83 19.46
CA ALA A 421 0.69 13.10 18.03
C ALA A 421 0.36 11.81 17.28
N ILE A 422 -0.85 11.74 16.72
CA ILE A 422 -1.29 10.64 15.85
C ILE A 422 -1.27 11.13 14.41
N ASP A 423 -0.31 10.65 13.63
CA ASP A 423 -0.19 10.89 12.19
C ASP A 423 -0.91 9.80 11.39
N GLU A 424 -1.37 10.16 10.19
CA GLU A 424 -2.27 9.34 9.36
C GLU A 424 -3.56 8.92 10.12
N ALA A 425 -4.11 9.86 10.91
CA ALA A 425 -5.23 9.62 11.82
C ALA A 425 -6.52 9.10 11.16
N ARG A 426 -6.70 9.23 9.83
CA ARG A 426 -7.82 8.61 9.07
C ARG A 426 -8.06 7.15 9.39
N GLN A 427 -7.01 6.40 9.73
CA GLN A 427 -7.14 4.96 10.00
C GLN A 427 -7.98 4.68 11.26
N LEU A 428 -8.12 5.66 12.16
CA LEU A 428 -9.04 5.56 13.30
C LEU A 428 -10.52 5.68 12.90
N LEU A 429 -10.82 6.14 11.68
CA LEU A 429 -12.19 6.29 11.19
C LEU A 429 -12.78 4.97 10.72
N ASP A 430 -11.93 3.98 10.41
CA ASP A 430 -12.37 2.65 10.00
C ASP A 430 -13.05 1.96 11.22
N GLY A 431 -14.31 1.55 11.08
CA GLY A 431 -15.07 0.91 12.15
C GLY A 431 -14.86 -0.60 12.19
N GLY A 432 -14.79 -1.17 13.39
CA GLY A 432 -14.91 -2.62 13.58
C GLY A 432 -16.34 -3.08 13.26
N LYS A 433 -16.50 -4.23 12.61
CA LYS A 433 -17.83 -4.83 12.34
C LYS A 433 -18.60 -5.21 13.62
N SER A 434 -17.94 -5.16 14.78
CA SER A 434 -18.41 -5.64 16.09
C SER A 434 -18.84 -4.52 17.04
N THR A 435 -18.45 -3.28 16.80
CA THR A 435 -18.82 -2.13 17.64
C THR A 435 -19.51 -1.07 16.79
N ASP A 436 -20.68 -0.57 17.21
CA ASP A 436 -21.38 0.56 16.55
C ASP A 436 -20.57 1.88 16.50
N MET A 437 -19.33 1.89 16.99
CA MET A 437 -18.45 3.04 17.09
C MET A 437 -17.11 2.81 16.37
N SER A 438 -16.60 3.85 15.69
CA SER A 438 -15.25 3.82 15.11
C SER A 438 -14.16 3.90 16.19
N PHE A 439 -12.95 3.44 15.87
CA PHE A 439 -11.79 3.54 16.77
C PHE A 439 -11.55 4.98 17.27
N PHE A 440 -11.79 5.97 16.41
CA PHE A 440 -11.71 7.39 16.74
C PHE A 440 -12.67 7.79 17.87
N HIS A 441 -13.91 7.31 17.86
CA HIS A 441 -14.88 7.62 18.91
C HIS A 441 -14.46 7.04 20.25
N ILE A 442 -13.93 5.81 20.26
CA ILE A 442 -13.40 5.16 21.46
C ILE A 442 -12.20 5.95 21.98
N PHE A 443 -11.24 6.29 21.10
CA PHE A 443 -10.09 7.13 21.45
C PHE A 443 -10.52 8.44 22.10
N ARG A 444 -11.48 9.15 21.47
CA ARG A 444 -12.03 10.42 21.97
C ARG A 444 -12.65 10.29 23.36
N ARG A 445 -13.37 9.20 23.64
CA ARG A 445 -13.94 8.93 24.97
C ARG A 445 -12.88 8.76 26.03
N VAL A 446 -11.80 8.03 25.73
CA VAL A 446 -10.72 7.81 26.69
C VAL A 446 -9.95 9.10 26.97
N ILE A 447 -9.58 9.88 25.95
CA ILE A 447 -8.86 11.14 26.19
C ILE A 447 -9.71 12.21 26.89
N LYS A 448 -11.05 12.13 26.79
CA LYS A 448 -11.96 13.02 27.54
C LYS A 448 -11.85 12.86 29.06
N ARG A 449 -11.38 11.70 29.53
CA ARG A 449 -11.17 11.40 30.96
C ARG A 449 -9.97 12.13 31.57
N PHE A 450 -9.11 12.73 30.76
CA PHE A 450 -7.95 13.46 31.29
C PHE A 450 -8.38 14.62 32.20
N PRO A 451 -7.77 14.72 33.41
CA PRO A 451 -8.00 15.85 34.29
C PRO A 451 -7.71 17.18 33.59
N THR A 452 -8.40 18.24 34.02
CA THR A 452 -8.08 19.56 33.54
C THR A 452 -6.70 20.02 34.00
N ALA A 453 -5.98 20.75 33.17
CA ALA A 453 -4.63 21.24 33.44
C ALA A 453 -3.67 20.07 33.76
N SER A 454 -3.85 18.95 33.06
CA SER A 454 -3.01 17.76 33.18
C SER A 454 -1.68 17.89 32.43
N GLY A 455 -1.55 18.94 31.61
CA GLY A 455 -0.42 19.13 30.71
C GLY A 455 -0.35 18.12 29.58
N PHE A 456 -1.47 17.46 29.28
CA PHE A 456 -1.62 16.53 28.17
C PHE A 456 -2.52 17.12 27.09
N PHE A 457 -2.10 17.00 25.83
CA PHE A 457 -2.94 17.35 24.68
C PHE A 457 -2.68 16.42 23.50
N SER A 458 -3.70 16.12 22.71
CA SER A 458 -3.58 15.26 21.52
C SER A 458 -3.64 16.05 20.21
N ILE A 459 -2.82 15.69 19.24
CA ILE A 459 -2.85 16.23 17.88
C ILE A 459 -3.14 15.10 16.90
N LEU A 460 -4.20 15.27 16.12
CA LEU A 460 -4.54 14.37 15.02
C LEU A 460 -4.05 15.00 13.72
N ALA A 461 -2.92 14.53 13.24
CA ALA A 461 -2.38 14.93 11.95
C ALA A 461 -2.93 14.00 10.87
N ASP A 462 -3.53 14.61 9.85
CA ASP A 462 -3.91 13.87 8.66
C ASP A 462 -3.66 14.71 7.42
N THR A 463 -3.18 14.03 6.40
CA THR A 463 -3.00 14.58 5.07
C THR A 463 -4.21 14.40 4.19
N THR A 464 -5.11 13.46 4.49
CA THR A 464 -6.02 12.83 3.52
C THR A 464 -7.46 12.61 4.01
N SER A 465 -7.77 12.85 5.30
CA SER A 465 -9.16 12.91 5.75
C SER A 465 -9.76 14.29 5.49
N ARG A 466 -11.07 14.30 5.21
CA ARG A 466 -11.83 15.53 5.22
C ARG A 466 -11.83 16.08 6.63
N VAL A 467 -11.65 17.40 6.79
CA VAL A 467 -11.70 18.08 8.10
C VAL A 467 -12.93 17.66 8.89
N SER A 468 -14.03 17.44 8.17
CA SER A 468 -15.30 16.93 8.68
C SER A 468 -15.24 15.61 9.45
N ASN A 469 -14.23 14.77 9.25
CA ASN A 469 -14.25 13.42 9.80
C ASN A 469 -13.72 13.36 11.25
N VAL A 470 -12.71 14.17 11.55
CA VAL A 470 -12.09 14.25 12.89
C VAL A 470 -12.39 15.56 13.60
N ASN A 471 -12.81 16.59 12.87
CA ASN A 471 -13.16 17.91 13.42
C ASN A 471 -14.35 18.51 12.62
N PRO A 472 -15.54 17.88 12.65
CA PRO A 472 -16.72 18.36 11.92
C PRO A 472 -17.24 19.72 12.39
N PRO A 473 -18.03 20.41 11.53
CA PRO A 473 -18.97 21.42 11.99
C PRO A 473 -19.83 20.85 13.11
N GLU A 474 -20.18 21.68 14.09
CA GLU A 474 -20.86 21.22 15.31
C GLU A 474 -22.14 20.43 15.03
N ARG A 475 -22.90 20.78 13.98
CA ARG A 475 -24.14 20.11 13.57
C ARG A 475 -23.95 18.73 12.93
N HIS A 476 -22.73 18.43 12.48
CA HIS A 476 -22.38 17.17 11.83
C HIS A 476 -21.57 16.23 12.74
N ASP A 477 -21.24 16.64 13.97
CA ASP A 477 -20.62 15.72 14.93
C ASP A 477 -21.64 14.67 15.40
N PRO A 478 -21.28 13.37 15.42
CA PRO A 478 -22.18 12.32 15.90
C PRO A 478 -22.64 12.48 17.35
N SER A 479 -21.93 13.29 18.15
CA SER A 479 -22.33 13.64 19.52
C SER A 479 -23.30 14.83 19.60
N HIS A 480 -23.67 15.44 18.46
CA HIS A 480 -24.59 16.56 18.40
C HIS A 480 -26.01 16.16 18.86
N ARG A 481 -26.57 16.94 19.79
CA ARG A 481 -27.95 16.77 20.29
C ARG A 481 -28.75 18.04 20.01
N PRO A 482 -29.87 17.97 19.26
CA PRO A 482 -30.73 19.13 19.02
C PRO A 482 -31.33 19.67 20.33
N GLY A 483 -31.20 20.97 20.60
CA GLY A 483 -31.90 21.67 21.68
C GLY A 483 -31.14 21.89 23.00
N GLU A 484 -29.89 21.42 23.15
CA GLU A 484 -29.08 21.71 24.36
C GLU A 484 -28.33 23.06 24.24
N GLU A 485 -28.47 23.94 25.26
CA GLU A 485 -27.87 25.29 25.31
C GLU A 485 -26.40 25.28 25.80
N ASN A 486 -25.98 24.29 26.60
CA ASN A 486 -24.61 24.13 27.09
C ASN A 486 -23.78 23.23 26.16
N ARG A 487 -23.45 23.76 24.98
CA ARG A 487 -22.81 23.01 23.91
C ARG A 487 -21.31 22.83 24.15
N VAL A 488 -20.88 21.58 24.07
CA VAL A 488 -19.48 21.19 24.17
C VAL A 488 -18.81 21.39 22.80
N LYS A 489 -17.77 22.24 22.73
CA LYS A 489 -17.10 22.66 21.49
C LYS A 489 -15.88 21.80 21.16
N LEU A 490 -15.47 21.80 19.89
CA LEU A 490 -14.17 21.28 19.45
C LEU A 490 -13.13 22.40 19.44
N PHE A 491 -11.86 22.07 19.69
CA PHE A 491 -10.78 23.03 19.52
C PHE A 491 -10.60 23.40 18.03
N PRO A 492 -10.25 24.66 17.71
CA PRO A 492 -9.99 25.07 16.34
C PRO A 492 -8.85 24.25 15.71
N PRO A 493 -8.97 23.85 14.43
CA PRO A 493 -7.90 23.15 13.74
C PRO A 493 -6.68 24.06 13.53
N ILE A 494 -5.49 23.45 13.53
CA ILE A 494 -4.22 24.11 13.23
C ILE A 494 -3.91 23.85 11.76
N TYR A 495 -3.93 24.89 10.92
CA TYR A 495 -3.66 24.77 9.48
C TYR A 495 -2.66 25.81 8.95
N GLN A 496 -2.33 26.83 9.75
CA GLN A 496 -1.38 27.87 9.37
C GLN A 496 0.05 27.37 9.57
N ILE A 497 0.63 26.76 8.53
CA ILE A 497 2.01 26.28 8.53
C ILE A 497 2.81 27.06 7.47
N PRO A 498 3.35 28.26 7.79
CA PRO A 498 4.04 29.14 6.83
C PRO A 498 5.43 28.62 6.46
N THR A 499 5.46 27.54 5.68
CA THR A 499 6.68 26.89 5.17
C THR A 499 6.87 27.10 3.66
N PHE A 500 5.91 27.74 3.01
CA PHE A 500 5.93 28.01 1.58
C PHE A 500 7.07 28.98 1.22
N ASP A 501 7.79 28.70 0.13
CA ASP A 501 8.93 29.49 -0.36
C ASP A 501 10.11 29.64 0.62
N ILE A 502 10.16 28.87 1.71
CA ILE A 502 11.25 28.95 2.70
C ILE A 502 12.63 28.62 2.12
N ASN A 503 12.69 27.87 1.03
CA ASN A 503 13.92 27.54 0.31
C ASN A 503 14.23 28.49 -0.85
N ALA A 504 13.33 29.45 -1.15
CA ALA A 504 13.45 30.32 -2.31
C ALA A 504 14.68 31.22 -2.20
N SER A 505 15.38 31.37 -3.32
CA SER A 505 16.58 32.21 -3.41
C SER A 505 16.22 33.65 -3.80
N PRO A 506 17.09 34.65 -3.52
CA PRO A 506 16.90 36.03 -3.96
C PRO A 506 16.65 36.11 -5.47
N PRO A 507 15.90 37.11 -5.98
CA PRO A 507 15.48 37.20 -7.39
C PRO A 507 16.62 36.93 -8.40
N PRO A 508 16.34 36.23 -9.52
CA PRO A 508 17.38 35.90 -10.49
C PRO A 508 17.90 37.16 -11.18
N THR A 509 19.21 37.25 -11.40
CA THR A 509 19.84 38.39 -12.08
C THR A 509 20.17 38.11 -13.54
N THR A 510 19.99 36.87 -14.00
CA THR A 510 20.25 36.45 -15.39
C THR A 510 19.14 35.53 -15.91
N TRP A 511 18.97 35.48 -17.23
CA TRP A 511 18.03 34.56 -17.89
C TRP A 511 18.32 33.09 -17.57
N GLN A 512 19.59 32.71 -17.49
CA GLN A 512 20.00 31.34 -17.13
C GLN A 512 19.57 30.98 -15.71
N GLN A 513 19.68 31.91 -14.76
CA GLN A 513 19.18 31.70 -13.40
C GLN A 513 17.66 31.63 -13.37
N LEU A 514 16.97 32.50 -14.12
CA LEU A 514 15.51 32.53 -14.20
C LEU A 514 14.94 31.20 -14.72
N GLN A 515 15.55 30.62 -15.75
CA GLN A 515 15.11 29.37 -16.38
C GLN A 515 15.64 28.10 -15.68
N SER A 516 16.47 28.24 -14.63
CA SER A 516 17.07 27.10 -13.96
C SER A 516 16.04 26.26 -13.22
N ALA A 517 15.81 25.02 -13.68
CA ALA A 517 14.89 24.08 -13.02
C ALA A 517 15.20 23.89 -11.53
N PHE A 518 16.48 23.82 -11.15
CA PHE A 518 16.88 23.68 -9.75
C PHE A 518 16.57 24.90 -8.89
N ARG A 519 16.49 26.09 -9.49
CA ARG A 519 16.01 27.28 -8.80
C ARG A 519 14.49 27.24 -8.67
N LEU A 520 13.79 26.87 -9.74
CA LEU A 520 12.33 26.76 -9.76
C LEU A 520 11.81 25.74 -8.73
N PHE A 521 12.52 24.63 -8.52
CA PHE A 521 12.20 23.65 -7.47
C PHE A 521 12.41 24.17 -6.04
N ARG A 522 13.02 25.33 -5.82
CA ARG A 522 13.13 25.94 -4.48
C ARG A 522 11.92 26.80 -4.10
N TYR A 523 11.04 27.08 -5.06
CA TYR A 523 9.78 27.76 -4.81
C TYR A 523 8.68 26.77 -4.43
N GLY A 524 7.74 27.23 -3.64
CA GLY A 524 6.62 26.46 -3.15
C GLY A 524 6.95 25.63 -1.94
N SER A 525 6.53 24.37 -1.98
CA SER A 525 6.82 23.40 -0.93
C SER A 525 8.33 23.21 -0.72
N PRO A 526 8.81 23.21 0.54
CA PRO A 526 10.23 22.97 0.84
C PRO A 526 10.72 21.59 0.42
N PHE A 527 9.80 20.62 0.30
CA PHE A 527 10.11 19.25 -0.09
C PHE A 527 10.89 19.18 -1.42
N TRP A 528 10.51 20.00 -2.41
CA TRP A 528 11.09 19.97 -3.74
C TRP A 528 12.58 20.35 -3.73
N GLY A 529 12.93 21.43 -3.02
CA GLY A 529 14.32 21.89 -2.91
C GLY A 529 15.20 20.89 -2.16
N VAL A 530 14.70 20.35 -1.04
CA VAL A 530 15.41 19.34 -0.24
C VAL A 530 15.64 18.05 -1.05
N TYR A 531 14.64 17.60 -1.81
CA TYR A 531 14.77 16.44 -2.68
C TYR A 531 15.89 16.64 -3.71
N VAL A 532 15.94 17.80 -4.38
CA VAL A 532 16.99 18.11 -5.36
C VAL A 532 18.38 18.07 -4.72
N ASP A 533 18.53 18.61 -3.52
CA ASP A 533 19.81 18.69 -2.84
C ASP A 533 20.34 17.27 -2.50
N ASP A 534 19.49 16.35 -2.06
CA ASP A 534 19.89 14.95 -1.77
C ASP A 534 20.06 14.10 -3.02
N ALA A 535 19.21 14.30 -4.03
CA ALA A 535 19.36 13.64 -5.32
C ALA A 535 20.72 13.98 -5.98
N LYS A 536 21.17 15.23 -5.87
CA LYS A 536 22.50 15.66 -6.32
C LYS A 536 23.63 15.01 -5.52
N LYS A 537 23.52 14.92 -4.19
CA LYS A 537 24.52 14.22 -3.34
C LYS A 537 24.65 12.75 -3.75
N LYS A 538 23.55 12.11 -4.15
CA LYS A 538 23.53 10.75 -4.69
C LYS A 538 23.97 10.63 -6.15
N LYS A 539 24.54 11.69 -6.73
CA LYS A 539 25.09 11.75 -8.10
C LYS A 539 24.09 11.44 -9.21
N GLN A 540 22.80 11.73 -9.02
CA GLN A 540 21.84 11.68 -10.13
C GLN A 540 22.12 12.80 -11.15
N THR A 541 21.83 12.51 -12.42
CA THR A 541 21.91 13.51 -13.49
C THR A 541 20.74 14.50 -13.39
N ALA A 542 20.95 15.74 -13.84
CA ALA A 542 19.92 16.78 -13.77
C ALA A 542 18.60 16.36 -14.45
N ASN A 543 18.68 15.73 -15.62
CA ASN A 543 17.51 15.26 -16.36
C ASN A 543 16.74 14.15 -15.62
N ALA A 544 17.45 13.25 -14.93
CA ALA A 544 16.81 12.21 -14.12
C ALA A 544 16.06 12.83 -12.93
N ILE A 545 16.68 13.79 -12.22
CA ILE A 545 16.06 14.49 -11.09
C ILE A 545 14.77 15.19 -11.53
N VAL A 546 14.82 15.95 -12.64
CA VAL A 546 13.67 16.65 -13.18
C VAL A 546 12.56 15.65 -13.55
N SER A 547 12.89 14.60 -14.32
CA SER A 547 11.90 13.60 -14.72
C SER A 547 11.26 12.88 -13.53
N ASP A 548 12.05 12.54 -12.51
CA ASP A 548 11.57 11.84 -11.33
C ASP A 548 10.65 12.75 -10.48
N LEU A 549 11.05 14.01 -10.29
CA LEU A 549 10.26 14.98 -9.53
C LEU A 549 8.94 15.33 -10.20
N ILE A 550 8.93 15.52 -11.52
CA ILE A 550 7.71 15.83 -12.27
C ILE A 550 6.73 14.65 -12.24
N GLN A 551 7.24 13.43 -12.43
CA GLN A 551 6.44 12.21 -12.30
C GLN A 551 5.87 12.07 -10.87
N PHE A 552 6.71 12.24 -9.85
CA PHE A 552 6.29 12.16 -8.45
C PHE A 552 5.26 13.25 -8.09
N ALA A 553 5.46 14.47 -8.58
CA ALA A 553 4.51 15.57 -8.43
C ALA A 553 3.15 15.22 -9.04
N LEU A 554 3.13 14.62 -10.24
CA LEU A 554 1.89 14.18 -10.90
C LEU A 554 1.18 13.07 -10.12
N GLU A 555 1.92 12.05 -9.66
CA GLU A 555 1.37 10.95 -8.84
C GLU A 555 0.71 11.48 -7.57
N LYS A 556 1.35 12.46 -6.92
CA LYS A 556 0.82 13.08 -5.70
C LYS A 556 -0.32 14.04 -5.97
N LEU A 557 -0.27 14.78 -7.08
CA LEU A 557 -1.35 15.66 -7.51
C LEU A 557 -2.61 14.88 -7.88
N LEU A 558 -2.48 13.72 -8.53
CA LEU A 558 -3.61 12.88 -8.93
C LEU A 558 -4.00 11.83 -7.87
N CYS A 559 -3.29 11.78 -6.74
CA CYS A 559 -3.48 10.78 -5.68
C CYS A 559 -3.42 9.32 -6.18
N THR A 560 -2.51 9.01 -7.10
CA THR A 560 -2.45 7.70 -7.75
C THR A 560 -1.04 7.38 -8.24
N ASN A 561 -0.69 6.10 -8.22
CA ASN A 561 0.58 5.61 -8.77
C ASN A 561 0.47 5.31 -10.28
N ASP A 562 -0.73 5.38 -10.88
CA ASP A 562 -0.93 5.22 -12.31
C ASP A 562 -1.01 6.59 -12.99
N THR A 563 0.10 7.07 -13.55
CA THR A 563 0.10 8.33 -14.32
C THR A 563 -0.39 8.19 -15.75
N SER A 564 -0.79 6.98 -16.16
CA SER A 564 -1.37 6.73 -17.48
C SER A 564 -2.90 6.80 -17.52
N ILE A 565 -3.51 7.45 -16.52
CA ILE A 565 -4.95 7.74 -16.49
C ILE A 565 -5.36 8.42 -17.79
N HIS A 566 -6.30 7.79 -18.49
CA HIS A 566 -6.96 8.35 -19.67
C HIS A 566 -7.95 9.45 -19.26
N ALA A 567 -8.21 10.41 -20.13
CA ALA A 567 -9.06 11.57 -19.81
C ALA A 567 -10.43 11.15 -19.24
N ASN A 568 -11.08 10.13 -19.82
CA ASN A 568 -12.39 9.65 -19.39
C ASN A 568 -12.41 9.05 -17.97
N SER A 569 -11.25 8.74 -17.40
CA SER A 569 -11.11 8.19 -16.05
C SER A 569 -10.71 9.23 -15.01
N LEU A 570 -10.54 10.51 -15.40
CA LEU A 570 -10.28 11.59 -14.46
C LEU A 570 -11.51 11.86 -13.60
N THR A 571 -11.30 11.81 -12.28
CA THR A 571 -12.28 12.27 -11.31
C THR A 571 -12.41 13.80 -11.37
N ASP A 572 -13.53 14.33 -10.87
CA ASP A 572 -13.75 15.77 -10.86
C ASP A 572 -12.68 16.49 -10.01
N SER A 573 -12.31 15.93 -8.85
CA SER A 573 -11.24 16.45 -7.99
C SER A 573 -9.87 16.46 -8.68
N GLN A 574 -9.53 15.41 -9.43
CA GLN A 574 -8.29 15.36 -10.22
C GLN A 574 -8.26 16.43 -11.31
N ALA A 575 -9.37 16.58 -12.05
CA ALA A 575 -9.50 17.59 -13.09
C ALA A 575 -9.35 19.01 -12.51
N ILE A 576 -10.04 19.30 -11.40
CA ILE A 576 -9.93 20.60 -10.72
C ILE A 576 -8.52 20.82 -10.15
N ALA A 577 -7.83 19.80 -9.66
CA ALA A 577 -6.46 19.92 -9.18
C ALA A 577 -5.45 20.26 -10.30
N LEU A 578 -5.60 19.64 -11.48
CA LEU A 578 -4.80 19.96 -12.67
C LEU A 578 -5.01 21.42 -13.12
N LEU A 579 -6.26 21.88 -13.12
CA LEU A 579 -6.60 23.26 -13.41
C LEU A 579 -6.14 24.22 -12.32
N GLY A 580 -6.20 23.82 -11.05
CA GLY A 580 -5.64 24.54 -9.90
C GLY A 580 -4.19 24.95 -10.15
N CYS A 581 -3.36 23.96 -10.48
CA CYS A 581 -1.93 24.19 -10.67
C CYS A 581 -1.57 25.01 -11.91
N THR A 582 -2.51 25.25 -12.83
CA THR A 582 -2.24 25.92 -14.12
C THR A 582 -2.96 27.26 -14.24
N ILE A 583 -4.28 27.26 -14.07
CA ILE A 583 -5.14 28.43 -14.24
C ILE A 583 -5.81 28.90 -12.94
N GLN A 584 -5.71 28.12 -11.87
CA GLN A 584 -6.22 28.41 -10.52
C GLN A 584 -7.67 28.93 -10.50
N PRO A 585 -8.69 28.08 -10.77
CA PRO A 585 -10.08 28.48 -10.62
C PRO A 585 -10.38 28.75 -9.13
N ARG A 586 -11.07 29.87 -8.84
CA ARG A 586 -11.50 30.19 -7.48
C ARG A 586 -12.76 29.41 -7.13
N LEU A 587 -12.64 28.53 -6.14
CA LEU A 587 -13.74 27.70 -5.66
C LEU A 587 -14.42 28.36 -4.47
N TYR A 588 -15.73 28.24 -4.40
CA TYR A 588 -16.53 28.68 -3.26
C TYR A 588 -16.12 27.90 -2.01
N GLY A 589 -15.94 28.58 -0.86
CA GLY A 589 -15.41 27.95 0.35
C GLY A 589 -16.26 26.82 0.93
N ALA A 590 -17.58 26.81 0.70
CA ALA A 590 -18.45 25.71 1.14
C ALA A 590 -18.44 24.50 0.19
N ALA A 591 -17.70 24.57 -0.93
CA ALA A 591 -17.68 23.51 -1.91
C ALA A 591 -17.06 22.23 -1.28
N PRO A 592 -17.75 21.09 -1.28
CA PRO A 592 -17.24 19.86 -0.65
C PRO A 592 -15.88 19.40 -1.22
N ILE A 593 -15.60 19.78 -2.46
CA ILE A 593 -14.37 19.47 -3.17
C ILE A 593 -13.12 20.09 -2.53
N ASN A 594 -13.23 21.24 -1.84
CA ASN A 594 -12.05 21.91 -1.26
C ASN A 594 -11.33 21.03 -0.24
N SER A 595 -12.11 20.34 0.60
CA SER A 595 -11.53 19.44 1.58
C SER A 595 -10.81 18.27 0.91
N GLU A 596 -11.32 17.78 -0.23
CA GLU A 596 -10.70 16.70 -1.00
C GLU A 596 -9.44 17.16 -1.75
N LEU A 597 -9.43 18.40 -2.21
CA LEU A 597 -8.25 19.00 -2.86
C LEU A 597 -7.09 19.15 -1.88
N VAL A 598 -7.35 19.61 -0.65
CA VAL A 598 -6.32 19.64 0.41
C VAL A 598 -5.86 18.24 0.76
N SER A 599 -6.81 17.32 0.87
CA SER A 599 -6.54 16.00 1.41
C SER A 599 -5.80 15.08 0.43
N SER A 600 -6.18 15.13 -0.84
CA SER A 600 -5.75 14.14 -1.83
C SER A 600 -4.95 14.76 -2.97
N HIS A 601 -5.04 16.07 -3.19
CA HIS A 601 -4.53 16.71 -4.41
C HIS A 601 -3.60 17.90 -4.15
N LEU A 602 -2.89 17.90 -3.01
CA LEU A 602 -1.84 18.87 -2.66
C LEU A 602 -2.26 20.35 -2.63
N ALA A 603 -3.55 20.65 -2.56
CA ALA A 603 -3.98 22.04 -2.36
C ALA A 603 -3.59 22.51 -0.95
N GLN A 604 -3.13 23.74 -0.84
CA GLN A 604 -2.90 24.39 0.44
C GLN A 604 -4.22 24.77 1.08
N CYS A 605 -4.34 24.53 2.38
CA CYS A 605 -5.47 25.01 3.17
C CYS A 605 -5.22 26.47 3.55
N MET A 606 -5.94 27.39 2.91
CA MET A 606 -5.75 28.83 3.08
C MET A 606 -6.51 29.36 4.28
N TYR A 607 -7.70 28.80 4.52
CA TYR A 607 -8.58 29.24 5.58
C TYR A 607 -9.60 28.17 5.95
N ILE A 608 -9.89 28.08 7.24
CA ILE A 608 -11.03 27.34 7.78
C ILE A 608 -11.75 28.31 8.71
N ASP A 609 -13.05 28.48 8.50
CA ASP A 609 -13.85 29.35 9.36
C ASP A 609 -14.11 28.71 10.74
N SER A 610 -14.55 29.51 11.70
CA SER A 610 -14.78 29.04 13.08
C SER A 610 -15.88 27.97 13.18
N SER A 611 -16.86 27.96 12.27
CA SER A 611 -17.92 26.93 12.21
C SER A 611 -17.47 25.66 11.49
N ARG A 612 -16.35 25.72 10.75
CA ARG A 612 -15.77 24.64 9.94
C ARG A 612 -16.62 24.24 8.74
N GLU A 613 -17.58 25.09 8.37
CA GLU A 613 -18.47 24.91 7.23
C GLU A 613 -17.84 25.43 5.92
N LEU A 614 -16.86 26.31 6.04
CA LEU A 614 -16.11 26.90 4.95
C LEU A 614 -14.64 26.51 5.05
N LEU A 615 -14.12 25.95 3.96
CA LEU A 615 -12.71 25.66 3.78
C LEU A 615 -12.26 26.23 2.45
N LEU A 616 -11.28 27.13 2.47
CA LEU A 616 -10.65 27.65 1.26
C LEU A 616 -9.40 26.84 0.96
N SER A 617 -9.34 26.27 -0.25
CA SER A 617 -8.19 25.51 -0.75
C SER A 617 -7.67 26.11 -2.04
N GLU A 618 -6.36 26.27 -2.15
CA GLU A 618 -5.72 26.82 -3.34
C GLU A 618 -4.48 26.03 -3.75
N HIS A 619 -4.11 26.09 -5.03
CA HIS A 619 -2.80 25.64 -5.51
C HIS A 619 -1.94 26.87 -5.76
N PRO A 620 -1.32 27.46 -4.72
CA PRO A 620 -0.40 28.58 -4.89
C PRO A 620 0.75 28.20 -5.83
N SER A 621 1.45 29.20 -6.36
CA SER A 621 2.48 29.01 -7.38
C SER A 621 3.55 28.01 -6.97
N GLN A 622 3.52 26.81 -7.56
CA GLN A 622 4.50 25.75 -7.37
C GLN A 622 4.92 25.22 -8.74
N PHE A 623 6.10 25.62 -9.22
CA PHE A 623 6.58 25.25 -10.56
C PHE A 623 6.61 23.73 -10.79
N THR A 624 6.92 22.93 -9.77
CA THR A 624 6.90 21.46 -9.86
C THR A 624 5.52 20.92 -10.19
N LEU A 625 4.48 21.39 -9.48
CA LEU A 625 3.10 20.94 -9.70
C LEU A 625 2.54 21.49 -11.01
N SER A 626 2.78 22.77 -11.30
CA SER A 626 2.37 23.40 -12.56
C SER A 626 2.99 22.70 -13.76
N SER A 627 4.29 22.37 -13.70
CA SER A 627 4.97 21.64 -14.77
C SER A 627 4.43 20.22 -14.93
N ALA A 628 4.13 19.52 -13.84
CA ALA A 628 3.53 18.18 -13.88
C ALA A 628 2.11 18.19 -14.47
N ALA A 629 1.26 19.12 -14.01
CA ALA A 629 -0.08 19.31 -14.53
C ALA A 629 -0.06 19.69 -16.01
N ASN A 630 0.79 20.64 -16.39
CA ASN A 630 0.91 21.08 -17.77
C ASN A 630 1.40 19.96 -18.70
N GLN A 631 2.41 19.19 -18.29
CA GLN A 631 2.90 18.04 -19.07
C GLN A 631 1.80 16.98 -19.27
N TYR A 632 0.97 16.74 -18.25
CA TYR A 632 -0.14 15.81 -18.37
C TYR A 632 -1.23 16.33 -19.32
N LEU A 633 -1.62 17.61 -19.20
CA LEU A 633 -2.65 18.24 -20.03
C LEU A 633 -2.22 18.36 -21.50
N ALA A 634 -0.94 18.66 -21.76
CA ALA A 634 -0.39 18.82 -23.10
C ALA A 634 -0.25 17.50 -23.89
N PHE A 635 -0.44 16.35 -23.25
CA PHE A 635 -0.29 15.05 -23.90
C PHE A 635 -1.43 14.75 -24.90
N GLY A 636 -2.60 15.35 -24.72
CA GLY A 636 -3.76 15.14 -25.59
C GLY A 636 -4.92 16.04 -25.23
N ASP A 637 -5.60 16.56 -26.25
CA ASP A 637 -6.70 17.52 -26.11
C ASP A 637 -7.87 16.96 -25.31
N ASP A 638 -8.08 15.65 -25.35
CA ASP A 638 -9.11 14.94 -24.58
C ASP A 638 -9.02 15.24 -23.08
N ARG A 639 -7.80 15.37 -22.55
CA ARG A 639 -7.55 15.65 -21.12
C ARG A 639 -7.97 17.06 -20.74
N LEU A 640 -7.57 18.06 -21.54
CA LEU A 640 -7.96 19.44 -21.30
C LEU A 640 -9.47 19.62 -21.49
N ILE A 641 -10.06 19.02 -22.52
CA ILE A 641 -11.50 19.02 -22.76
C ILE A 641 -12.26 18.46 -21.56
N ARG A 642 -11.84 17.30 -21.04
CA ARG A 642 -12.44 16.73 -19.82
C ARG A 642 -12.35 17.70 -18.64
N CYS A 643 -11.20 18.34 -18.44
CA CYS A 643 -11.04 19.30 -17.35
C CYS A 643 -11.96 20.51 -17.49
N ILE A 644 -12.13 21.03 -18.71
CA ILE A 644 -13.06 22.13 -19.00
C ILE A 644 -14.52 21.70 -18.75
N GLN A 645 -14.90 20.47 -19.14
CA GLN A 645 -16.23 19.93 -18.87
C GLN A 645 -16.52 19.85 -17.36
N VAL A 646 -15.56 19.37 -16.58
CA VAL A 646 -15.67 19.36 -15.11
C VAL A 646 -15.83 20.77 -14.59
N LEU A 647 -14.97 21.72 -15.01
CA LEU A 647 -15.04 23.10 -14.56
C LEU A 647 -16.39 23.76 -14.88
N ALA A 648 -16.91 23.53 -16.08
CA ALA A 648 -18.23 24.01 -16.50
C ALA A 648 -19.34 23.43 -15.60
N PHE A 649 -19.26 22.13 -15.30
CA PHE A 649 -20.19 21.47 -14.38
C PHE A 649 -20.08 22.03 -12.95
N THR A 650 -18.87 22.19 -12.41
CA THR A 650 -18.61 22.79 -11.09
C THR A 650 -19.18 24.22 -11.01
N ARG A 651 -19.10 24.99 -12.09
CA ARG A 651 -19.74 26.30 -12.20
C ARG A 651 -21.27 26.21 -12.18
N LEU A 652 -21.87 25.25 -12.90
CA LEU A 652 -23.32 25.04 -12.88
C LEU A 652 -23.84 24.68 -11.49
N GLN A 653 -23.02 24.05 -10.65
CA GLN A 653 -23.32 23.78 -9.24
C GLN A 653 -23.21 25.03 -8.34
N GLY A 654 -22.79 26.18 -8.88
CA GLY A 654 -22.61 27.42 -8.12
C GLY A 654 -21.30 27.49 -7.32
N TYR A 655 -20.37 26.55 -7.53
CA TYR A 655 -19.10 26.52 -6.81
C TYR A 655 -18.01 27.42 -7.41
N VAL A 656 -18.28 28.05 -8.56
CA VAL A 656 -17.39 29.05 -9.19
C VAL A 656 -18.21 30.30 -9.48
N THR A 657 -17.68 31.46 -9.09
CA THR A 657 -18.30 32.77 -9.22
C THR A 657 -18.39 33.23 -10.68
N VAL A 658 -19.52 33.84 -11.05
CA VAL A 658 -19.81 34.29 -12.44
C VAL A 658 -18.83 35.37 -12.92
N GLY A 659 -18.32 36.20 -12.01
CA GLY A 659 -17.37 37.27 -12.31
C GLY A 659 -16.01 36.80 -12.82
N ASP A 660 -15.61 35.55 -12.54
CA ASP A 660 -14.27 35.05 -12.85
C ASP A 660 -14.22 34.27 -14.18
N VAL A 661 -15.36 34.07 -14.85
CA VAL A 661 -15.45 33.19 -16.02
C VAL A 661 -14.61 33.70 -17.20
N SER A 662 -14.63 35.02 -17.47
CA SER A 662 -13.85 35.61 -18.57
C SER A 662 -12.34 35.45 -18.34
N GLU A 663 -11.90 35.63 -17.09
CA GLU A 663 -10.50 35.45 -16.68
C GLU A 663 -10.07 33.99 -16.82
N ILE A 664 -10.88 33.06 -16.33
CA ILE A 664 -10.63 31.61 -16.43
C ILE A 664 -10.51 31.18 -17.90
N VAL A 665 -11.44 31.60 -18.76
CA VAL A 665 -11.41 31.28 -20.20
C VAL A 665 -10.15 31.83 -20.85
N SER A 666 -9.77 33.08 -20.52
CA SER A 666 -8.54 33.69 -21.04
C SER A 666 -7.29 32.89 -20.61
N ARG A 667 -7.23 32.44 -19.35
CA ARG A 667 -6.14 31.59 -18.86
C ARG A 667 -6.07 30.24 -19.56
N ILE A 668 -7.21 29.61 -19.86
CA ILE A 668 -7.26 28.36 -20.62
C ILE A 668 -6.72 28.54 -22.04
N ILE A 669 -7.11 29.62 -22.72
CA ILE A 669 -6.63 29.93 -24.07
C ILE A 669 -5.12 30.14 -24.05
N LEU A 670 -4.61 30.94 -23.10
CA LEU A 670 -3.18 31.18 -22.94
C LEU A 670 -2.41 29.88 -22.62
N LEU A 671 -2.94 29.05 -21.73
CA LEU A 671 -2.35 27.74 -21.41
C LEU A 671 -2.23 26.88 -22.67
N ARG A 672 -3.30 26.79 -23.48
CA ARG A 672 -3.30 26.00 -24.72
C ARG A 672 -2.33 26.57 -25.75
N ALA A 673 -2.28 27.90 -25.90
CA ALA A 673 -1.33 28.55 -26.78
C ALA A 673 0.12 28.22 -26.39
N MET A 674 0.45 28.24 -25.09
CA MET A 674 1.78 27.87 -24.59
C MET A 674 2.14 26.38 -24.81
N GLN A 675 1.15 25.50 -24.95
CA GLN A 675 1.38 24.07 -25.18
C GLN A 675 1.67 23.73 -26.65
N GLU A 676 1.22 24.58 -27.58
CA GLU A 676 1.38 24.41 -29.04
C GLU A 676 2.64 25.11 -29.60
N THR A 677 3.26 25.99 -28.80
CA THR A 677 4.54 26.64 -29.09
C THR A 677 5.68 25.88 -28.44
#